data_AF-A0A9N9VCL9-F1
#
_entry.id   AF-A0A9N9VCL9-F1
#
_cell.length_a   1.000
_cell.length_b   1.000
_cell.length_c   1.000
_cell.angle_alpha   90.00
_cell.angle_beta   90.00
_cell.angle_gamma   90.00
#
_symmetry.space_group_name_H-M   'P 1'
#
loop_
_entity.id
_entity.type
_entity.pdbx_description
1 polymer ?
#
loop_
_entity_poly.entity_id
_entity_poly.type
_entity_poly.pdbx_seq_one_letter_code
_entity_poly.pdbx_strand_id
1 'polypeptide(L)'
;MYLSALRSIGFLIPFLVLTVAENNQQQNDTENPFPARVARSFIIEYAPGSRERQSLASQDGISVVKVFDSSVFQGALVETDILTQDDLSRAPDVLDVWPNELIQLLPTFEQQETVADDAPIQHDNHNATGVSKLHAQGIFGKDVKVGIVDTGVWYDHPALGGGYGAGFKVSGGHDFVGDGRWPQTGAKVPDDDPKDQQGHGTHVAGIIAGRNDYWVGVAPEASLYAYKVFTSLGSTDTATLIEAFLAAFEDGMDIITASIGGANGYSDNIWAKVASRLVDEGVVVTISAGNSGEYGPFYGSSGSSGNNVLAVASVETERYPASAFGIRINGTVETLGYIPALNYFPPEIVDWPVVSLSLDTEAEAEACQSYPEGTQNLTGVIPLIRKGGCYHYVKQNNLFALGAKYILMLNNDDALEPPLASSIGAITAGDGKKLIEALKVGNNVTADFSLDPELPFGIEDPTGNRANPFTSWAALYNLELKPDIAAPGGNIFSTWFDGSYKILSGTSMSCPYVAGVAALYISAHGGRSVQGKEFAYRLSRRIISSGRAIPWSNGTAAIFPFSASTSQVGNGMIDADKILNYDTQLDFRNIALNDTRYFNRYHDLTVTNNGSEPVTYRFSQHSAGGVDALIWDPSDQTKRISPFAQLSPKEYTPVVSLPNDIFLQPGESKKVSINFDNPDNLGWNASALPLYSGKVTISGSNGEFLSVPYLGLGGDLKNQLTPLNENGFPYLISTLNQTQFIDKSTFSFNLSNRIMDYPKIYTKFIWGTTEVRWDIYEEGFSERSWKYPPIVGEDSFIGSVASWVGSNNGWPFRLGTDDPDETYTYPETNIIRATSLSWGRQHWWFGKLGNGSQIAPGNYTMRFAALKPFGNPFNADNWDVYRPTGGLPKIEVTGQY
;
A
#
# COMPACT_ATOMS: atom_id res chain seq x y z
N MET A 1 -34.90 2.06 29.51
CA MET A 1 -34.98 3.54 29.50
C MET A 1 -34.18 4.09 28.31
N TYR A 2 -34.46 3.62 27.10
CA TYR A 2 -33.91 4.16 25.85
C TYR A 2 -34.89 3.77 24.73
N LEU A 3 -36.01 4.49 24.66
CA LEU A 3 -37.05 4.35 23.63
C LEU A 3 -37.98 5.58 23.73
N SER A 4 -37.44 6.77 23.43
CA SER A 4 -38.23 8.00 23.20
C SER A 4 -37.34 9.16 22.77
N ALA A 5 -37.16 9.38 21.46
CA ALA A 5 -36.95 10.69 20.83
C ALA A 5 -36.58 10.56 19.34
N LEU A 6 -37.49 10.02 18.52
CA LEU A 6 -37.40 10.13 17.06
C LEU A 6 -38.82 10.35 16.50
N ARG A 7 -39.38 11.52 16.78
CA ARG A 7 -40.49 12.12 16.02
C ARG A 7 -40.44 13.62 16.21
N SER A 8 -39.85 14.33 15.24
CA SER A 8 -40.31 15.62 14.71
C SER A 8 -39.16 16.27 13.94
N ILE A 9 -39.32 16.35 12.62
CA ILE A 9 -38.89 17.37 11.66
C ILE A 9 -38.72 16.63 10.33
N GLY A 10 -39.84 16.50 9.62
CA GLY A 10 -39.83 16.32 8.18
C GLY A 10 -40.20 17.66 7.57
N PHE A 11 -39.35 18.19 6.69
CA PHE A 11 -39.69 18.62 5.32
C PHE A 11 -38.47 19.32 4.68
N LEU A 12 -38.26 19.00 3.39
CA LEU A 12 -37.44 19.70 2.37
C LEU A 12 -35.92 19.48 2.34
N ILE A 13 -35.46 18.29 1.92
CA ILE A 13 -34.33 18.14 0.97
C ILE A 13 -34.51 16.81 0.17
N PRO A 14 -35.00 16.81 -1.07
CA PRO A 14 -34.77 15.70 -1.99
C PRO A 14 -33.92 16.22 -3.15
N PHE A 15 -32.61 16.01 -3.13
CA PHE A 15 -31.72 15.92 -4.32
C PHE A 15 -30.22 15.83 -3.94
N LEU A 16 -29.84 16.06 -2.68
CA LEU A 16 -28.43 16.02 -2.24
C LEU A 16 -28.01 14.76 -1.45
N VAL A 17 -28.93 13.83 -1.19
CA VAL A 17 -28.67 12.66 -0.30
C VAL A 17 -28.31 11.40 -1.09
N LEU A 18 -28.50 11.36 -2.41
CA LEU A 18 -28.21 10.18 -3.22
C LEU A 18 -26.71 10.02 -3.53
N THR A 19 -25.95 11.11 -3.71
CA THR A 19 -24.50 11.04 -3.99
C THR A 19 -23.65 10.80 -2.75
N VAL A 20 -24.09 11.27 -1.57
CA VAL A 20 -23.36 11.02 -0.30
C VAL A 20 -23.64 9.63 0.27
N ALA A 21 -24.79 9.02 -0.06
CA ALA A 21 -25.10 7.65 0.34
C ALA A 21 -24.32 6.60 -0.46
N GLU A 22 -23.99 6.87 -1.74
CA GLU A 22 -23.16 5.99 -2.55
C GLU A 22 -21.67 6.05 -2.13
N ASN A 23 -21.15 7.23 -1.79
CA ASN A 23 -19.79 7.34 -1.23
C ASN A 23 -19.66 6.75 0.19
N ASN A 24 -20.72 6.79 1.00
CA ASN A 24 -20.74 6.14 2.32
C ASN A 24 -20.94 4.61 2.26
N GLN A 25 -21.32 4.04 1.12
CA GLN A 25 -21.24 2.58 0.91
C GLN A 25 -19.80 2.15 0.61
N GLN A 26 -19.00 2.97 -0.11
CA GLN A 26 -17.57 2.69 -0.31
C GLN A 26 -16.73 2.92 0.95
N GLN A 27 -17.08 3.86 1.83
CA GLN A 27 -16.36 4.09 3.09
C GLN A 27 -16.62 3.02 4.17
N ASN A 28 -17.65 2.17 4.05
CA ASN A 28 -17.95 1.14 5.04
C ASN A 28 -17.45 -0.27 4.66
N ASP A 29 -16.99 -0.49 3.42
CA ASP A 29 -16.37 -1.76 3.02
C ASP A 29 -14.89 -1.87 3.46
N THR A 30 -14.34 -0.84 4.11
CA THR A 30 -12.93 -0.75 4.53
C THR A 30 -12.58 -1.53 5.81
N GLU A 31 -13.52 -2.20 6.48
CA GLU A 31 -13.25 -2.91 7.74
C GLU A 31 -12.74 -4.35 7.59
N ASN A 32 -12.79 -4.94 6.39
CA ASN A 32 -12.27 -6.29 6.16
C ASN A 32 -10.90 -6.26 5.45
N PRO A 33 -9.77 -6.34 6.17
CA PRO A 33 -8.43 -6.30 5.56
C PRO A 33 -8.07 -7.58 4.79
N PHE A 34 -8.95 -8.59 4.77
CA PHE A 34 -8.66 -9.90 4.19
C PHE A 34 -9.10 -9.95 2.71
N PRO A 35 -8.19 -10.28 1.76
CA PRO A 35 -8.55 -10.35 0.35
C PRO A 35 -9.66 -11.38 0.13
N ALA A 36 -10.71 -10.97 -0.59
CA ALA A 36 -11.78 -11.85 -1.01
C ALA A 36 -11.25 -12.82 -2.09
N ARG A 37 -11.65 -14.09 -2.01
CA ARG A 37 -11.25 -15.11 -2.99
C ARG A 37 -12.30 -15.22 -4.08
N VAL A 38 -11.86 -15.47 -5.32
CA VAL A 38 -12.76 -15.90 -6.39
C VAL A 38 -13.06 -17.39 -6.16
N ALA A 39 -14.33 -17.74 -6.06
CA ALA A 39 -14.76 -19.10 -5.75
C ALA A 39 -14.15 -20.12 -6.72
N ARG A 40 -13.56 -21.19 -6.18
CA ARG A 40 -13.07 -22.36 -6.94
C ARG A 40 -12.17 -22.04 -8.15
N SER A 41 -11.44 -20.94 -8.11
CA SER A 41 -10.62 -20.43 -9.22
C SER A 41 -9.13 -20.45 -8.86
N PHE A 42 -8.31 -21.07 -9.71
CA PHE A 42 -6.88 -21.32 -9.48
C PHE A 42 -6.04 -20.92 -10.69
N ILE A 43 -4.89 -20.31 -10.43
CA ILE A 43 -3.86 -20.05 -11.44
C ILE A 43 -2.84 -21.18 -11.33
N ILE A 44 -2.62 -21.90 -12.43
CA ILE A 44 -1.74 -23.06 -12.50
C ILE A 44 -0.56 -22.73 -13.42
N GLU A 45 0.65 -22.94 -12.92
CA GLU A 45 1.87 -22.90 -13.75
C GLU A 45 2.23 -24.31 -14.22
N TYR A 46 2.50 -24.46 -15.51
CA TYR A 46 2.89 -25.75 -16.10
C TYR A 46 4.35 -25.75 -16.53
N ALA A 47 4.97 -26.93 -16.50
CA ALA A 47 6.29 -27.13 -17.08
C ALA A 47 6.26 -26.87 -18.61
N PRO A 48 7.34 -26.33 -19.20
CA PRO A 48 7.39 -26.07 -20.63
C PRO A 48 7.08 -27.31 -21.47
N GLY A 49 6.13 -27.18 -22.40
CA GLY A 49 5.69 -28.28 -23.28
C GLY A 49 4.73 -29.29 -22.65
N SER A 50 4.26 -29.04 -21.42
CA SER A 50 3.27 -29.87 -20.74
C SER A 50 2.00 -30.08 -21.57
N ARG A 51 1.45 -31.30 -21.50
CA ARG A 51 0.12 -31.63 -22.03
C ARG A 51 -0.97 -31.66 -20.97
N GLU A 52 -0.61 -31.40 -19.71
CA GLU A 52 -1.54 -31.52 -18.58
C GLU A 52 -2.68 -30.52 -18.69
N ARG A 53 -2.42 -29.33 -19.25
CA ARG A 53 -3.48 -28.35 -19.53
C ARG A 53 -4.61 -28.94 -20.38
N GLN A 54 -4.29 -29.69 -21.44
CA GLN A 54 -5.33 -30.33 -22.26
C GLN A 54 -5.98 -31.53 -21.54
N SER A 55 -5.21 -32.24 -20.70
CA SER A 55 -5.70 -33.34 -19.86
C SER A 55 -6.77 -32.84 -18.88
N LEU A 56 -6.47 -31.82 -18.07
CA LEU A 56 -7.39 -31.22 -17.11
C LEU A 56 -8.62 -30.63 -17.80
N ALA A 57 -8.45 -29.90 -18.90
CA ALA A 57 -9.56 -29.33 -19.67
C ALA A 57 -10.53 -30.37 -20.26
N SER A 58 -10.11 -31.65 -20.35
CA SER A 58 -10.96 -32.73 -20.87
C SER A 58 -11.80 -33.43 -19.80
N GLN A 59 -11.59 -33.12 -18.53
CA GLN A 59 -12.34 -33.69 -17.41
C GLN A 59 -13.62 -32.91 -17.13
N ASP A 60 -14.72 -33.62 -16.88
CA ASP A 60 -15.99 -33.00 -16.49
C ASP A 60 -15.83 -32.24 -15.16
N GLY A 61 -16.36 -31.01 -15.06
CA GLY A 61 -16.28 -30.19 -13.84
C GLY A 61 -15.01 -29.34 -13.72
N ILE A 62 -14.24 -29.22 -14.80
CA ILE A 62 -13.07 -28.34 -14.90
C ILE A 62 -13.26 -27.40 -16.09
N SER A 63 -13.10 -26.09 -15.87
CA SER A 63 -13.15 -25.06 -16.90
C SER A 63 -11.81 -24.35 -16.99
N VAL A 64 -11.24 -24.25 -18.19
CA VAL A 64 -10.08 -23.39 -18.46
C VAL A 64 -10.59 -22.04 -18.92
N VAL A 65 -10.52 -21.04 -18.04
CA VAL A 65 -11.05 -19.70 -18.28
C VAL A 65 -10.07 -18.85 -19.10
N LYS A 66 -8.78 -18.97 -18.78
CA LYS A 66 -7.71 -18.22 -19.46
C LYS A 66 -6.47 -19.07 -19.63
N VAL A 67 -5.78 -18.86 -20.73
CA VAL A 67 -4.45 -19.43 -20.98
C VAL A 67 -3.42 -18.30 -20.99
N PHE A 68 -2.34 -18.49 -20.25
CA PHE A 68 -1.17 -17.63 -20.28
C PHE A 68 -0.08 -18.35 -21.07
N ASP A 69 0.33 -17.77 -22.20
CA ASP A 69 1.35 -18.33 -23.09
C ASP A 69 2.38 -17.26 -23.43
N SER A 70 3.29 -17.00 -22.48
CA SER A 70 4.42 -16.08 -22.63
C SER A 70 5.71 -16.81 -22.28
N SER A 71 6.84 -16.32 -22.78
CA SER A 71 8.17 -16.83 -22.40
C SER A 71 8.47 -16.68 -20.90
N VAL A 72 7.75 -15.79 -20.21
CA VAL A 72 7.92 -15.48 -18.78
C VAL A 72 7.07 -16.41 -17.88
N PHE A 73 5.89 -16.80 -18.38
CA PHE A 73 4.92 -17.58 -17.64
C PHE A 73 4.05 -18.41 -18.59
N GLN A 74 4.05 -19.73 -18.36
CA GLN A 74 3.20 -20.70 -19.08
C GLN A 74 2.21 -21.30 -18.10
N GLY A 75 0.94 -20.96 -18.26
CA GLY A 75 -0.07 -21.27 -17.25
C GLY A 75 -1.50 -21.23 -17.76
N ALA A 76 -2.43 -21.44 -16.84
CA ALA A 76 -3.85 -21.24 -17.08
C ALA A 76 -4.59 -20.81 -15.81
N LEU A 77 -5.65 -20.01 -15.99
CA LEU A 77 -6.70 -19.83 -14.99
C LEU A 77 -7.70 -20.97 -15.16
N VAL A 78 -7.91 -21.74 -14.09
CA VAL A 78 -8.77 -22.92 -14.07
C VAL A 78 -9.80 -22.79 -12.96
N GLU A 79 -11.07 -23.01 -13.30
CA GLU A 79 -12.17 -23.09 -12.35
C GLU A 79 -12.61 -24.55 -12.18
N THR A 80 -12.75 -25.02 -10.93
CA THR A 80 -13.15 -26.40 -10.65
C THR A 80 -13.76 -26.60 -9.26
N ASP A 81 -14.91 -27.27 -9.23
CA ASP A 81 -15.60 -27.66 -8.00
C ASP A 81 -15.08 -28.96 -7.38
N ILE A 82 -14.28 -29.72 -8.13
CA ILE A 82 -13.94 -31.12 -7.80
C ILE A 82 -12.48 -31.32 -7.39
N LEU A 83 -11.62 -30.32 -7.57
CA LEU A 83 -10.21 -30.38 -7.19
C LEU A 83 -9.86 -29.28 -6.18
N THR A 84 -8.94 -29.61 -5.27
CA THR A 84 -8.30 -28.67 -4.36
C THR A 84 -6.94 -28.20 -4.91
N GLN A 85 -6.36 -27.18 -4.28
CA GLN A 85 -4.99 -26.76 -4.57
C GLN A 85 -3.97 -27.91 -4.38
N ASP A 86 -4.19 -28.80 -3.41
CA ASP A 86 -3.33 -29.98 -3.19
C ASP A 86 -3.47 -31.00 -4.33
N ASP A 87 -4.68 -31.19 -4.88
CA ASP A 87 -4.91 -32.10 -6.00
C ASP A 87 -4.24 -31.58 -7.28
N LEU A 88 -4.42 -30.29 -7.56
CA LEU A 88 -3.82 -29.62 -8.71
C LEU A 88 -2.29 -29.63 -8.62
N SER A 89 -1.72 -29.34 -7.45
CA SER A 89 -0.26 -29.34 -7.23
C SER A 89 0.38 -30.71 -7.40
N ARG A 90 -0.40 -31.81 -7.31
CA ARG A 90 0.07 -33.18 -7.54
C ARG A 90 -0.06 -33.64 -8.99
N ALA A 91 -0.76 -32.88 -9.83
CA ALA A 91 -0.95 -33.25 -11.22
C ALA A 91 0.41 -33.26 -11.98
N PRO A 92 0.59 -34.17 -12.95
CA PRO A 92 1.83 -34.23 -13.73
C PRO A 92 2.18 -32.89 -14.38
N ASP A 93 3.46 -32.55 -14.43
CA ASP A 93 3.96 -31.33 -15.08
C ASP A 93 3.36 -30.01 -14.57
N VAL A 94 2.69 -29.99 -13.40
CA VAL A 94 2.33 -28.76 -12.68
C VAL A 94 3.51 -28.34 -11.81
N LEU A 95 3.92 -27.07 -11.95
CA LEU A 95 5.04 -26.51 -11.19
C LEU A 95 4.58 -25.89 -9.87
N ASP A 96 3.44 -25.19 -9.89
CA ASP A 96 2.89 -24.49 -8.74
C ASP A 96 1.43 -24.07 -9.01
N VAL A 97 0.67 -23.82 -7.95
CA VAL A 97 -0.77 -23.51 -7.98
C VAL A 97 -1.09 -22.44 -6.95
N TRP A 98 -1.80 -21.40 -7.37
CA TRP A 98 -2.26 -20.31 -6.50
C TRP A 98 -3.77 -20.12 -6.61
N PRO A 99 -4.45 -19.71 -5.54
CA PRO A 99 -5.81 -19.22 -5.64
C PRO A 99 -5.87 -17.93 -6.49
N ASN A 100 -6.95 -17.73 -7.24
CA ASN A 100 -7.24 -16.43 -7.84
C ASN A 100 -7.88 -15.51 -6.77
N GLU A 101 -7.25 -14.39 -6.50
CA GLU A 101 -7.65 -13.45 -5.45
C GLU A 101 -8.18 -12.15 -6.05
N LEU A 102 -9.27 -11.62 -5.49
CA LEU A 102 -9.77 -10.29 -5.80
C LEU A 102 -8.83 -9.25 -5.20
N ILE A 103 -8.58 -8.21 -5.97
CA ILE A 103 -7.76 -7.07 -5.58
C ILE A 103 -8.60 -5.81 -5.75
N GLN A 104 -8.62 -4.99 -4.71
CA GLN A 104 -9.26 -3.68 -4.73
C GLN A 104 -8.20 -2.59 -4.81
N LEU A 105 -8.52 -1.51 -5.51
CA LEU A 105 -7.68 -0.33 -5.49
C LEU A 105 -7.63 0.24 -4.07
N LEU A 106 -6.42 0.46 -3.54
CA LEU A 106 -6.25 1.05 -2.21
C LEU A 106 -6.77 2.49 -2.22
N PRO A 107 -7.44 2.94 -1.15
CA PRO A 107 -7.88 4.32 -1.06
C PRO A 107 -6.68 5.27 -1.11
N THR A 108 -6.82 6.34 -1.87
CA THR A 108 -5.95 7.51 -1.83
C THR A 108 -6.50 8.53 -0.85
N PHE A 109 -5.64 9.32 -0.23
CA PHE A 109 -6.09 10.44 0.58
C PHE A 109 -6.34 11.63 -0.34
N GLU A 110 -7.62 11.91 -0.59
CA GLU A 110 -8.06 13.05 -1.38
C GLU A 110 -7.97 14.33 -0.56
N GLN A 111 -7.40 15.39 -1.14
CA GLN A 111 -7.32 16.67 -0.44
C GLN A 111 -8.04 17.81 -1.17
N GLN A 112 -8.05 17.84 -2.51
CA GLN A 112 -8.78 18.88 -3.25
C GLN A 112 -8.91 18.58 -4.75
N GLU A 113 -10.00 19.04 -5.37
CA GLU A 113 -10.14 19.15 -6.83
C GLU A 113 -9.77 20.58 -7.26
N THR A 114 -8.94 20.73 -8.31
CA THR A 114 -8.53 22.03 -8.87
C THR A 114 -8.63 21.99 -10.40
N VAL A 115 -9.11 23.05 -11.07
CA VAL A 115 -9.21 23.04 -12.55
C VAL A 115 -8.47 24.22 -13.17
N ALA A 116 -7.77 23.99 -14.28
CA ALA A 116 -7.42 24.98 -15.32
C ALA A 116 -5.98 25.55 -15.39
N ASP A 117 -5.72 25.89 -16.66
CA ASP A 117 -4.49 26.24 -17.38
C ASP A 117 -4.27 27.77 -17.44
N ASP A 118 -2.98 28.14 -17.46
CA ASP A 118 -2.38 29.42 -17.85
C ASP A 118 -1.88 30.36 -16.72
N ALA A 119 -0.71 30.05 -16.12
CA ALA A 119 0.38 31.01 -15.80
C ALA A 119 1.54 30.31 -15.04
N PRO A 120 2.79 30.79 -15.11
CA PRO A 120 3.94 30.12 -14.48
C PRO A 120 3.95 30.27 -12.94
N ILE A 121 4.13 29.18 -12.19
CA ILE A 121 4.20 29.18 -10.72
C ILE A 121 5.34 28.29 -10.16
N GLN A 122 5.79 28.63 -8.93
CA GLN A 122 6.83 28.00 -8.11
C GLN A 122 6.36 26.76 -7.32
N HIS A 123 5.84 25.72 -7.98
CA HIS A 123 5.69 24.39 -7.37
C HIS A 123 6.50 23.37 -8.17
N ASP A 124 7.55 22.82 -7.55
CA ASP A 124 8.44 21.84 -8.18
C ASP A 124 8.85 20.76 -7.16
N ASN A 125 8.36 19.54 -7.37
CA ASN A 125 8.68 18.36 -6.56
C ASN A 125 9.97 17.66 -7.01
N HIS A 126 10.68 18.19 -8.02
CA HIS A 126 11.86 17.58 -8.63
C HIS A 126 13.19 18.03 -8.02
N ASN A 127 13.21 19.13 -7.26
CA ASN A 127 14.44 19.63 -6.64
C ASN A 127 14.99 18.67 -5.58
N ALA A 128 14.12 18.17 -4.70
CA ALA A 128 14.49 17.27 -3.60
C ALA A 128 15.07 15.92 -4.07
N THR A 129 14.71 15.50 -5.28
CA THR A 129 15.10 14.20 -5.86
C THR A 129 16.21 14.33 -6.91
N GLY A 130 16.60 15.55 -7.28
CA GLY A 130 17.59 15.80 -8.34
C GLY A 130 17.04 15.71 -9.77
N VAL A 131 15.74 15.45 -9.97
CA VAL A 131 15.13 15.41 -11.30
C VAL A 131 15.26 16.75 -12.03
N SER A 132 15.14 17.90 -11.33
CA SER A 132 15.31 19.23 -11.96
C SER A 132 16.71 19.42 -12.55
N LYS A 133 17.73 18.78 -11.97
CA LYS A 133 19.11 18.82 -12.52
C LYS A 133 19.21 18.06 -13.85
N LEU A 134 18.50 16.94 -13.99
CA LEU A 134 18.46 16.15 -15.22
C LEU A 134 17.68 16.87 -16.32
N HIS A 135 16.54 17.49 -15.96
CA HIS A 135 15.79 18.34 -16.88
C HIS A 135 16.64 19.52 -17.38
N ALA A 136 17.42 20.15 -16.50
CA ALA A 136 18.35 21.22 -16.90
C ALA A 136 19.46 20.74 -17.87
N GLN A 137 19.75 19.44 -17.91
CA GLN A 137 20.66 18.80 -18.87
C GLN A 137 19.97 18.39 -20.18
N GLY A 138 18.65 18.61 -20.30
CA GLY A 138 17.87 18.21 -21.48
C GLY A 138 17.44 16.75 -21.50
N ILE A 139 17.51 16.05 -20.36
CA ILE A 139 17.14 14.64 -20.23
C ILE A 139 15.69 14.56 -19.75
N PHE A 140 14.80 14.12 -20.63
CA PHE A 140 13.35 14.15 -20.41
C PHE A 140 12.66 12.79 -20.63
N GLY A 141 13.42 11.70 -20.80
CA GLY A 141 12.84 10.35 -20.97
C GLY A 141 12.51 9.98 -22.41
N LYS A 142 13.12 10.66 -23.39
CA LYS A 142 12.89 10.44 -24.81
C LYS A 142 13.12 8.98 -25.23
N ASP A 143 12.28 8.48 -26.13
CA ASP A 143 12.35 7.14 -26.75
C ASP A 143 12.18 5.97 -25.76
N VAL A 144 11.72 6.23 -24.54
CA VAL A 144 11.41 5.20 -23.52
C VAL A 144 9.92 4.86 -23.53
N LYS A 145 9.60 3.57 -23.42
CA LYS A 145 8.21 3.08 -23.28
C LYS A 145 7.89 2.72 -21.84
N VAL A 146 6.84 3.32 -21.29
CA VAL A 146 6.35 3.06 -19.93
C VAL A 146 4.94 2.50 -19.97
N GLY A 147 4.76 1.28 -19.47
CA GLY A 147 3.46 0.65 -19.30
C GLY A 147 2.86 0.96 -17.93
N ILE A 148 1.65 1.51 -17.93
CA ILE A 148 0.89 1.86 -16.73
C ILE A 148 -0.22 0.82 -16.54
N VAL A 149 -0.09 -0.03 -15.53
CA VAL A 149 -1.11 -1.02 -15.17
C VAL A 149 -1.96 -0.43 -14.05
N ASP A 150 -3.16 0.07 -14.38
CA ASP A 150 -3.99 0.90 -13.48
C ASP A 150 -5.48 0.94 -13.91
N THR A 151 -6.24 1.98 -13.54
CA THR A 151 -7.67 2.17 -13.89
C THR A 151 -7.90 2.62 -15.34
N GLY A 152 -6.84 2.73 -16.14
CA GLY A 152 -6.84 3.30 -17.48
C GLY A 152 -6.18 4.68 -17.51
N VAL A 153 -6.19 5.34 -18.67
CA VAL A 153 -5.70 6.73 -18.81
C VAL A 153 -6.70 7.55 -19.60
N TRP A 154 -7.06 8.73 -19.08
CA TRP A 154 -7.81 9.74 -19.81
C TRP A 154 -6.88 10.44 -20.81
N TYR A 155 -6.61 9.74 -21.91
CA TYR A 155 -5.64 10.15 -22.92
C TYR A 155 -6.01 11.44 -23.66
N ASP A 156 -7.28 11.87 -23.59
CA ASP A 156 -7.73 13.16 -24.15
C ASP A 156 -7.23 14.38 -23.34
N HIS A 157 -6.59 14.15 -22.19
CA HIS A 157 -6.03 15.23 -21.37
C HIS A 157 -4.94 16.00 -22.14
N PRO A 158 -5.00 17.35 -22.25
CA PRO A 158 -4.02 18.14 -22.99
C PRO A 158 -2.57 17.91 -22.55
N ALA A 159 -2.33 17.88 -21.23
CA ALA A 159 -1.01 17.59 -20.68
C ALA A 159 -0.50 16.16 -20.92
N LEU A 160 -1.37 15.24 -21.37
CA LEU A 160 -1.03 13.88 -21.80
C LEU A 160 -1.11 13.74 -23.33
N GLY A 161 -0.98 14.84 -24.07
CA GLY A 161 -0.91 14.84 -25.54
C GLY A 161 -2.24 14.90 -26.26
N GLY A 162 -3.39 14.88 -25.56
CA GLY A 162 -4.71 15.14 -26.13
C GLY A 162 -5.19 14.12 -27.17
N GLY A 163 -4.84 12.84 -26.99
CA GLY A 163 -5.32 11.75 -27.82
C GLY A 163 -4.62 10.42 -27.57
N TYR A 164 -5.06 9.37 -28.30
CA TYR A 164 -4.64 7.98 -28.13
C TYR A 164 -4.14 7.36 -29.43
N GLY A 165 -3.11 6.52 -29.31
CA GLY A 165 -2.57 5.70 -30.40
C GLY A 165 -1.30 6.27 -31.03
N ALA A 166 -0.92 5.73 -32.18
CA ALA A 166 0.34 6.06 -32.83
C ALA A 166 0.50 7.58 -33.08
N GLY A 167 1.59 8.15 -32.59
CA GLY A 167 1.88 9.59 -32.70
C GLY A 167 1.42 10.43 -31.50
N PHE A 168 0.60 9.87 -30.60
CA PHE A 168 0.23 10.49 -29.33
C PHE A 168 1.15 10.05 -28.19
N LYS A 169 1.14 10.83 -27.11
CA LYS A 169 1.85 10.54 -25.87
C LYS A 169 1.39 9.23 -25.23
N VAL A 170 0.08 9.00 -25.17
CA VAL A 170 -0.49 7.69 -24.85
C VAL A 170 -0.58 6.91 -26.15
N SER A 171 0.47 6.13 -26.43
CA SER A 171 0.72 5.56 -27.75
C SER A 171 0.01 4.23 -28.01
N GLY A 172 -0.48 3.56 -26.96
CA GLY A 172 -1.16 2.26 -27.04
C GLY A 172 -1.63 1.77 -25.68
N GLY A 173 -2.08 0.52 -25.60
CA GLY A 173 -2.65 -0.06 -24.39
C GLY A 173 -3.80 -1.01 -24.68
N HIS A 174 -4.41 -1.55 -23.62
CA HIS A 174 -5.56 -2.47 -23.71
C HIS A 174 -6.39 -2.44 -22.41
N ASP A 175 -7.69 -2.68 -22.50
CA ASP A 175 -8.60 -2.84 -21.37
C ASP A 175 -8.89 -4.32 -21.11
N PHE A 176 -8.46 -4.83 -19.96
CA PHE A 176 -8.59 -6.24 -19.57
C PHE A 176 -9.88 -6.56 -18.81
N VAL A 177 -10.74 -5.58 -18.56
CA VAL A 177 -11.92 -5.74 -17.69
C VAL A 177 -13.19 -5.14 -18.28
N GLY A 178 -13.07 -4.10 -19.10
CA GLY A 178 -14.18 -3.36 -19.68
C GLY A 178 -14.85 -2.41 -18.69
N ASP A 179 -15.91 -1.77 -19.17
CA ASP A 179 -16.67 -0.73 -18.46
C ASP A 179 -17.81 -1.28 -17.57
N GLY A 180 -17.79 -2.58 -17.31
CA GLY A 180 -18.81 -3.28 -16.52
C GLY A 180 -18.72 -3.02 -15.01
N ARG A 181 -19.57 -3.72 -14.25
CA ARG A 181 -19.60 -3.67 -12.77
C ARG A 181 -19.14 -4.98 -12.13
N TRP A 182 -18.25 -5.73 -12.79
CA TRP A 182 -17.64 -6.93 -12.21
C TRP A 182 -16.79 -6.53 -10.98
N PRO A 183 -16.75 -7.34 -9.89
CA PRO A 183 -17.40 -8.64 -9.72
C PRO A 183 -18.86 -8.56 -9.22
N GLN A 184 -19.40 -7.37 -8.95
CA GLN A 184 -20.76 -7.24 -8.41
C GLN A 184 -21.83 -7.78 -9.37
N THR A 185 -21.74 -7.43 -10.65
CA THR A 185 -22.67 -7.92 -11.68
C THR A 185 -22.01 -8.03 -13.05
N GLY A 186 -22.37 -9.06 -13.81
CA GLY A 186 -21.88 -9.28 -15.17
C GLY A 186 -20.48 -9.88 -15.20
N ALA A 187 -20.05 -10.29 -16.40
CA ALA A 187 -18.68 -10.73 -16.66
C ALA A 187 -17.79 -9.54 -17.05
N LYS A 188 -16.47 -9.73 -16.99
CA LYS A 188 -15.50 -8.82 -17.63
C LYS A 188 -15.75 -8.79 -19.13
N VAL A 189 -15.64 -7.62 -19.76
CA VAL A 189 -15.77 -7.44 -21.22
C VAL A 189 -14.56 -6.67 -21.73
N PRO A 190 -13.39 -7.32 -21.88
CA PRO A 190 -12.17 -6.69 -22.35
C PRO A 190 -12.32 -6.08 -23.76
N ASP A 191 -11.63 -4.98 -24.02
CA ASP A 191 -11.56 -4.31 -25.32
C ASP A 191 -10.26 -3.50 -25.49
N ASP A 192 -10.09 -2.84 -26.65
CA ASP A 192 -8.86 -2.10 -26.97
C ASP A 192 -8.86 -0.63 -26.51
N ASP A 193 -9.87 -0.16 -25.76
CA ASP A 193 -9.97 1.22 -25.29
C ASP A 193 -9.64 1.34 -23.78
N PRO A 194 -8.38 1.61 -23.40
CA PRO A 194 -7.97 1.69 -22.00
C PRO A 194 -8.34 3.03 -21.34
N LYS A 195 -9.44 3.66 -21.76
CA LYS A 195 -9.86 4.96 -21.24
C LYS A 195 -10.26 4.83 -19.77
N ASP A 196 -9.74 5.75 -18.96
CA ASP A 196 -9.97 5.79 -17.52
C ASP A 196 -11.41 6.16 -17.18
N GLN A 197 -11.95 5.51 -16.14
CA GLN A 197 -13.28 5.77 -15.58
C GLN A 197 -13.26 6.07 -14.07
N GLN A 198 -12.07 6.03 -13.43
CA GLN A 198 -11.89 6.38 -12.03
C GLN A 198 -10.94 7.57 -11.78
N GLY A 199 -9.97 7.81 -12.66
CA GLY A 199 -9.08 8.98 -12.65
C GLY A 199 -7.70 8.69 -12.05
N HIS A 200 -7.57 7.61 -11.28
CA HIS A 200 -6.33 7.23 -10.59
C HIS A 200 -5.19 6.98 -11.59
N GLY A 201 -5.42 6.17 -12.63
CA GLY A 201 -4.42 5.90 -13.65
C GLY A 201 -4.06 7.13 -14.50
N THR A 202 -5.01 8.05 -14.70
CA THR A 202 -4.74 9.37 -15.30
C THR A 202 -3.80 10.20 -14.42
N HIS A 203 -4.00 10.21 -13.10
CA HIS A 203 -3.11 10.91 -12.15
C HIS A 203 -1.70 10.34 -12.18
N VAL A 204 -1.59 9.01 -12.17
CA VAL A 204 -0.34 8.25 -12.31
C VAL A 204 0.38 8.62 -13.62
N ALA A 205 -0.34 8.67 -14.76
CA ALA A 205 0.22 9.02 -16.06
C ALA A 205 0.84 10.42 -16.07
N GLY A 206 0.18 11.40 -15.45
CA GLY A 206 0.68 12.76 -15.32
C GLY A 206 2.00 12.84 -14.55
N ILE A 207 2.14 12.12 -13.44
CA ILE A 207 3.38 12.11 -12.63
C ILE A 207 4.57 11.65 -13.49
N ILE A 208 4.35 10.67 -14.36
CA ILE A 208 5.39 10.15 -15.24
C ILE A 208 5.69 11.14 -16.35
N ALA A 209 4.71 11.51 -17.18
CA ALA A 209 4.98 12.17 -18.46
C ALA A 209 4.04 13.33 -18.81
N GLY A 210 3.27 13.82 -17.84
CA GLY A 210 2.44 15.00 -18.01
C GLY A 210 3.28 16.26 -18.26
N ARG A 211 2.79 17.17 -19.09
CA ARG A 211 3.45 18.46 -19.34
C ARG A 211 2.48 19.51 -19.85
N ASN A 212 2.54 20.70 -19.27
CA ASN A 212 2.01 21.92 -19.85
C ASN A 212 3.05 23.07 -19.71
N ASP A 213 2.61 24.32 -19.80
CA ASP A 213 3.50 25.48 -19.79
C ASP A 213 4.10 25.81 -18.42
N TYR A 214 3.54 25.27 -17.33
CA TYR A 214 3.92 25.63 -15.94
C TYR A 214 4.18 24.44 -15.02
N TRP A 215 3.83 23.22 -15.45
CA TRP A 215 4.00 21.99 -14.69
C TRP A 215 4.53 20.88 -15.61
N VAL A 216 5.36 20.02 -15.05
CA VAL A 216 6.01 18.92 -15.76
C VAL A 216 6.10 17.70 -14.86
N GLY A 217 5.87 16.52 -15.44
CA GLY A 217 6.14 15.24 -14.81
C GLY A 217 7.62 14.87 -14.86
N VAL A 218 7.96 13.70 -14.35
CA VAL A 218 9.37 13.28 -14.21
C VAL A 218 10.07 13.05 -15.55
N ALA A 219 9.41 12.41 -16.50
CA ALA A 219 9.91 12.00 -17.82
C ALA A 219 8.93 12.41 -18.95
N PRO A 220 8.78 13.72 -19.22
CA PRO A 220 7.73 14.26 -20.09
C PRO A 220 7.89 13.92 -21.58
N GLU A 221 9.00 13.30 -22.00
CA GLU A 221 9.22 12.83 -23.39
C GLU A 221 9.07 11.31 -23.53
N ALA A 222 8.80 10.57 -22.45
CA ALA A 222 8.50 9.13 -22.52
C ALA A 222 7.14 8.87 -23.20
N SER A 223 7.01 7.71 -23.88
CA SER A 223 5.74 7.24 -24.44
C SER A 223 5.01 6.37 -23.42
N LEU A 224 3.72 6.61 -23.22
CA LEU A 224 2.90 5.90 -22.25
C LEU A 224 2.03 4.84 -22.93
N TYR A 225 1.85 3.70 -22.29
CA TYR A 225 0.93 2.64 -22.70
C TYR A 225 0.00 2.32 -21.52
N ALA A 226 -1.31 2.35 -21.74
CA ALA A 226 -2.31 2.19 -20.69
C ALA A 226 -2.86 0.76 -20.67
N TYR A 227 -2.64 0.03 -19.57
CA TYR A 227 -3.17 -1.33 -19.37
C TYR A 227 -4.22 -1.25 -18.26
N LYS A 228 -5.48 -1.10 -18.66
CA LYS A 228 -6.61 -0.92 -17.73
C LYS A 228 -7.00 -2.27 -17.13
N VAL A 229 -6.93 -2.37 -15.81
CA VAL A 229 -7.20 -3.61 -15.06
C VAL A 229 -8.31 -3.46 -14.04
N PHE A 230 -8.85 -2.26 -13.83
CA PHE A 230 -9.98 -2.05 -12.92
C PHE A 230 -11.25 -1.63 -13.65
N THR A 231 -12.35 -2.23 -13.22
CA THR A 231 -13.69 -1.79 -13.62
C THR A 231 -14.02 -0.44 -13.00
N SER A 232 -15.18 0.13 -13.30
CA SER A 232 -15.65 1.37 -12.66
C SER A 232 -15.84 1.26 -11.13
N LEU A 233 -15.74 0.05 -10.56
CA LEU A 233 -15.87 -0.22 -9.11
C LEU A 233 -14.52 -0.38 -8.39
N GLY A 234 -13.38 -0.17 -9.06
CA GLY A 234 -12.07 -0.31 -8.41
C GLY A 234 -11.71 -1.76 -8.08
N SER A 235 -12.31 -2.74 -8.75
CA SER A 235 -12.06 -4.17 -8.53
C SER A 235 -11.34 -4.84 -9.71
N THR A 236 -10.38 -5.71 -9.38
CA THR A 236 -9.65 -6.57 -10.32
C THR A 236 -9.38 -7.94 -9.69
N ASP A 237 -8.69 -8.83 -10.39
CA ASP A 237 -8.13 -10.05 -9.81
C ASP A 237 -6.69 -10.30 -10.25
N THR A 238 -6.06 -11.23 -9.54
CA THR A 238 -4.65 -11.59 -9.77
C THR A 238 -4.41 -12.12 -11.19
N ALA A 239 -5.36 -12.86 -11.76
CA ALA A 239 -5.27 -13.38 -13.12
C ALA A 239 -5.21 -12.25 -14.17
N THR A 240 -6.06 -11.22 -14.02
CA THR A 240 -6.04 -10.03 -14.88
C THR A 240 -4.74 -9.24 -14.74
N LEU A 241 -4.19 -9.11 -13.52
CA LEU A 241 -2.89 -8.44 -13.34
C LEU A 241 -1.75 -9.18 -14.05
N ILE A 242 -1.71 -10.52 -13.95
CA ILE A 242 -0.72 -11.33 -14.67
C ILE A 242 -0.88 -11.11 -16.18
N GLU A 243 -2.11 -11.14 -16.70
CA GLU A 243 -2.37 -10.91 -18.11
C GLU A 243 -1.83 -9.57 -18.59
N ALA A 244 -2.14 -8.49 -17.86
CA ALA A 244 -1.69 -7.14 -18.21
C ALA A 244 -0.16 -6.98 -18.17
N PHE A 245 0.50 -7.58 -17.18
CA PHE A 245 1.97 -7.56 -17.06
C PHE A 245 2.64 -8.32 -18.21
N LEU A 246 2.08 -9.48 -18.61
CA LEU A 246 2.58 -10.22 -19.75
C LEU A 246 2.33 -9.46 -21.06
N ALA A 247 1.15 -8.87 -21.25
CA ALA A 247 0.87 -8.03 -22.43
C ALA A 247 1.84 -6.86 -22.55
N ALA A 248 2.10 -6.14 -21.44
CA ALA A 248 3.07 -5.05 -21.41
C ALA A 248 4.50 -5.50 -21.76
N PHE A 249 4.88 -6.71 -21.35
CA PHE A 249 6.15 -7.29 -21.74
C PHE A 249 6.25 -7.56 -23.24
N GLU A 250 5.21 -8.18 -23.82
CA GLU A 250 5.14 -8.51 -25.25
C GLU A 250 5.04 -7.25 -26.14
N ASP A 251 4.39 -6.19 -25.67
CA ASP A 251 4.35 -4.87 -26.32
C ASP A 251 5.70 -4.11 -26.28
N GLY A 252 6.68 -4.70 -25.60
CA GLY A 252 8.05 -4.25 -25.63
C GLY A 252 8.35 -3.14 -24.62
N MET A 253 7.56 -3.00 -23.54
CA MET A 253 7.79 -1.96 -22.53
C MET A 253 9.20 -2.05 -21.91
N ASP A 254 9.81 -0.90 -21.63
CA ASP A 254 11.08 -0.82 -20.89
C ASP A 254 10.83 -0.82 -19.39
N ILE A 255 9.73 -0.19 -18.98
CA ILE A 255 9.29 -0.05 -17.59
C ILE A 255 7.81 -0.45 -17.51
N ILE A 256 7.47 -1.24 -16.49
CA ILE A 256 6.08 -1.50 -16.08
C ILE A 256 5.90 -0.93 -14.69
N THR A 257 4.92 -0.05 -14.52
CA THR A 257 4.55 0.52 -13.23
C THR A 257 3.12 0.16 -12.87
N ALA A 258 2.90 -0.27 -11.63
CA ALA A 258 1.58 -0.54 -11.10
C ALA A 258 1.41 0.12 -9.73
N SER A 259 0.44 1.03 -9.63
CA SER A 259 0.05 1.68 -8.39
C SER A 259 -1.10 0.92 -7.73
N ILE A 260 -0.89 -0.39 -7.62
CA ILE A 260 -1.86 -1.39 -7.20
C ILE A 260 -1.21 -2.21 -6.08
N GLY A 261 -2.00 -2.66 -5.13
CA GLY A 261 -1.51 -3.52 -4.07
C GLY A 261 -2.58 -3.87 -3.07
N GLY A 262 -2.30 -4.88 -2.27
CA GLY A 262 -3.08 -5.24 -1.10
C GLY A 262 -2.16 -5.90 -0.09
N ALA A 263 -2.54 -5.93 1.18
CA ALA A 263 -1.74 -6.57 2.21
C ALA A 263 -1.43 -8.01 1.82
N ASN A 264 -0.15 -8.31 1.57
CA ASN A 264 0.36 -9.65 1.33
C ASN A 264 1.87 -9.65 1.62
N GLY A 265 2.24 -10.31 2.70
CA GLY A 265 3.60 -10.26 3.24
C GLY A 265 4.53 -11.36 2.71
N TYR A 266 4.26 -11.96 1.54
CA TYR A 266 5.12 -13.02 0.98
C TYR A 266 5.55 -12.69 -0.46
N SER A 267 6.76 -13.07 -0.83
CA SER A 267 7.35 -12.85 -2.16
C SER A 267 7.04 -13.96 -3.17
N ASP A 268 6.37 -15.03 -2.74
CA ASP A 268 6.05 -16.21 -3.54
C ASP A 268 4.61 -16.22 -4.10
N ASN A 269 3.83 -15.16 -3.87
CA ASN A 269 2.56 -14.97 -4.55
C ASN A 269 2.80 -14.84 -6.07
N ILE A 270 1.85 -15.31 -6.87
CA ILE A 270 2.04 -15.41 -8.33
C ILE A 270 2.36 -14.07 -8.99
N TRP A 271 1.72 -12.98 -8.57
CA TRP A 271 1.98 -11.67 -9.16
C TRP A 271 3.42 -11.20 -8.89
N ALA A 272 3.90 -11.36 -7.66
CA ALA A 272 5.29 -11.09 -7.29
C ALA A 272 6.28 -11.97 -8.07
N LYS A 273 5.97 -13.26 -8.28
CA LYS A 273 6.82 -14.17 -9.09
C LYS A 273 6.89 -13.73 -10.55
N VAL A 274 5.77 -13.43 -11.19
CA VAL A 274 5.75 -12.94 -12.59
C VAL A 274 6.49 -11.62 -12.71
N ALA A 275 6.25 -10.67 -11.81
CA ALA A 275 6.96 -9.39 -11.78
C ALA A 275 8.48 -9.57 -11.61
N SER A 276 8.92 -10.51 -10.75
CA SER A 276 10.34 -10.82 -10.58
C SER A 276 10.98 -11.34 -11.87
N ARG A 277 10.31 -12.26 -12.58
CA ARG A 277 10.81 -12.84 -13.83
C ARG A 277 10.86 -11.79 -14.96
N LEU A 278 9.98 -10.80 -14.95
CA LEU A 278 10.04 -9.67 -15.89
C LEU A 278 11.28 -8.80 -15.68
N VAL A 279 11.70 -8.62 -14.42
CA VAL A 279 12.97 -7.96 -14.11
C VAL A 279 14.15 -8.77 -14.63
N ASP A 280 14.12 -10.10 -14.50
CA ASP A 280 15.15 -10.99 -15.06
C ASP A 280 15.20 -10.95 -16.60
N GLU A 281 14.10 -10.55 -17.25
CA GLU A 281 14.02 -10.31 -18.69
C GLU A 281 14.36 -8.85 -19.11
N GLY A 282 14.85 -8.05 -18.16
CA GLY A 282 15.34 -6.70 -18.41
C GLY A 282 14.28 -5.60 -18.41
N VAL A 283 13.07 -5.88 -17.93
CA VAL A 283 12.04 -4.84 -17.73
C VAL A 283 12.13 -4.30 -16.32
N VAL A 284 12.21 -2.97 -16.16
CA VAL A 284 12.15 -2.37 -14.83
C VAL A 284 10.72 -2.43 -14.32
N VAL A 285 10.49 -3.00 -13.14
CA VAL A 285 9.15 -3.10 -12.55
C VAL A 285 9.09 -2.31 -11.25
N THR A 286 8.16 -1.35 -11.17
CA THR A 286 7.86 -0.58 -9.96
C THR A 286 6.44 -0.88 -9.49
N ILE A 287 6.28 -1.19 -8.20
CA ILE A 287 4.97 -1.43 -7.60
C ILE A 287 4.90 -0.69 -6.25
N SER A 288 3.77 -0.05 -5.96
CA SER A 288 3.57 0.71 -4.72
C SER A 288 3.74 -0.16 -3.47
N ALA A 289 4.32 0.40 -2.40
CA ALA A 289 4.53 -0.33 -1.14
C ALA A 289 3.24 -0.57 -0.34
N GLY A 290 2.19 0.24 -0.57
CA GLY A 290 0.90 0.19 0.11
C GLY A 290 0.64 1.39 1.04
N ASN A 291 -0.63 1.62 1.36
CA ASN A 291 -1.12 2.77 2.14
C ASN A 291 -1.68 2.36 3.52
N SER A 292 -1.14 1.30 4.13
CA SER A 292 -1.67 0.73 5.38
C SER A 292 -0.68 0.86 6.55
N GLY A 293 0.08 1.96 6.56
CA GLY A 293 1.12 2.25 7.54
C GLY A 293 0.60 2.34 8.97
N GLU A 294 -0.66 2.72 9.17
CA GLU A 294 -1.33 2.81 10.47
C GLU A 294 -1.33 1.49 11.24
N TYR A 295 -1.30 0.35 10.55
CA TYR A 295 -1.25 -0.98 11.16
C TYR A 295 0.15 -1.38 11.66
N GLY A 296 1.16 -0.54 11.43
CA GLY A 296 2.53 -0.77 11.86
C GLY A 296 3.29 -1.80 11.02
N PRO A 297 4.42 -2.34 11.53
CA PRO A 297 5.32 -3.20 10.77
C PRO A 297 4.69 -4.50 10.27
N PHE A 298 5.37 -5.15 9.31
CA PHE A 298 4.99 -6.45 8.74
C PHE A 298 3.63 -6.43 8.02
N TYR A 299 3.47 -5.42 7.17
CA TYR A 299 2.28 -5.18 6.37
C TYR A 299 2.66 -4.79 4.92
N GLY A 300 3.59 -5.55 4.34
CA GLY A 300 3.99 -5.39 2.93
C GLY A 300 2.86 -5.69 1.93
N SER A 301 3.02 -5.20 0.71
CA SER A 301 2.03 -5.35 -0.36
C SER A 301 2.35 -6.50 -1.33
N SER A 302 1.29 -7.12 -1.86
CA SER A 302 1.36 -8.03 -3.01
C SER A 302 1.99 -7.36 -4.23
N GLY A 303 2.58 -8.16 -5.12
CA GLY A 303 3.32 -7.69 -6.29
C GLY A 303 4.67 -7.08 -5.91
N SER A 304 4.68 -5.99 -5.12
CA SER A 304 5.89 -5.27 -4.73
C SER A 304 6.83 -6.08 -3.83
N SER A 305 6.32 -7.15 -3.20
CA SER A 305 7.12 -8.16 -2.52
C SER A 305 8.06 -8.96 -3.42
N GLY A 306 7.93 -8.87 -4.75
CA GLY A 306 8.76 -9.59 -5.71
C GLY A 306 10.26 -9.29 -5.59
N ASN A 307 11.06 -10.29 -5.97
CA ASN A 307 12.50 -10.17 -6.04
C ASN A 307 12.89 -9.17 -7.14
N ASN A 308 13.80 -8.25 -6.81
CA ASN A 308 14.29 -7.19 -7.71
C ASN A 308 13.24 -6.20 -8.25
N VAL A 309 11.95 -6.44 -8.04
CA VAL A 309 10.87 -5.46 -8.20
C VAL A 309 11.11 -4.31 -7.22
N LEU A 310 10.95 -3.07 -7.67
CA LEU A 310 11.12 -1.89 -6.82
C LEU A 310 9.82 -1.59 -6.07
N ALA A 311 9.79 -1.90 -4.78
CA ALA A 311 8.72 -1.46 -3.88
C ALA A 311 8.96 -0.01 -3.45
N VAL A 312 7.99 0.86 -3.70
CA VAL A 312 8.17 2.31 -3.52
C VAL A 312 7.33 2.85 -2.35
N ALA A 313 8.02 3.37 -1.33
CA ALA A 313 7.42 4.07 -0.19
C ALA A 313 7.08 5.53 -0.53
N SER A 314 6.25 6.15 0.30
CA SER A 314 5.82 7.54 0.15
C SER A 314 6.52 8.48 1.12
N VAL A 315 6.96 9.62 0.60
CA VAL A 315 7.51 10.74 1.37
C VAL A 315 6.72 12.00 1.07
N GLU A 316 6.52 12.80 2.11
CA GLU A 316 5.86 14.09 2.01
C GLU A 316 6.70 15.07 1.18
N THR A 317 6.04 15.85 0.34
CA THR A 317 6.70 16.85 -0.51
C THR A 317 7.27 17.99 0.32
N GLU A 318 8.37 18.60 -0.11
CA GLU A 318 8.90 19.81 0.55
C GLU A 318 7.93 20.99 0.46
N ARG A 319 7.11 21.00 -0.59
CA ARG A 319 6.16 22.07 -0.86
C ARG A 319 4.77 21.52 -1.14
N TYR A 320 3.83 21.96 -0.33
CA TYR A 320 2.41 21.69 -0.52
C TYR A 320 1.85 22.55 -1.69
N PRO A 321 1.10 21.96 -2.63
CA PRO A 321 0.42 22.72 -3.68
C PRO A 321 -0.83 23.42 -3.13
N ALA A 322 -0.69 24.69 -2.75
CA ALA A 322 -1.77 25.54 -2.23
C ALA A 322 -2.31 26.49 -3.32
N SER A 323 -3.36 27.25 -3.00
CA SER A 323 -3.86 28.33 -3.86
C SER A 323 -3.14 29.65 -3.54
N ALA A 324 -2.82 30.46 -4.55
CA ALA A 324 -2.21 31.77 -4.33
C ALA A 324 -3.25 32.82 -3.89
N PHE A 325 -2.83 33.77 -3.07
CA PHE A 325 -3.56 35.02 -2.83
C PHE A 325 -2.59 36.18 -2.56
N GLY A 326 -3.02 37.40 -2.88
CA GLY A 326 -2.28 38.62 -2.61
C GLY A 326 -2.48 39.09 -1.17
N ILE A 327 -1.40 39.53 -0.54
CA ILE A 327 -1.41 40.29 0.72
C ILE A 327 -0.75 41.64 0.49
N ARG A 328 -1.36 42.69 1.04
CA ARG A 328 -0.79 44.04 1.05
C ARG A 328 -0.55 44.50 2.47
N ILE A 329 0.70 44.78 2.83
CA ILE A 329 1.11 45.31 4.13
C ILE A 329 1.66 46.72 3.93
N ASN A 330 0.91 47.74 4.39
CA ASN A 330 1.24 49.17 4.19
C ASN A 330 1.61 49.52 2.72
N GLY A 331 0.94 48.91 1.75
CA GLY A 331 1.16 49.17 0.32
C GLY A 331 2.21 48.27 -0.34
N THR A 332 3.00 47.50 0.42
CA THR A 332 3.89 46.46 -0.14
C THR A 332 3.06 45.23 -0.47
N VAL A 333 3.12 44.77 -1.73
CA VAL A 333 2.38 43.60 -2.21
C VAL A 333 3.27 42.36 -2.14
N GLU A 334 2.71 41.29 -1.61
CA GLU A 334 3.31 39.97 -1.55
C GLU A 334 2.27 38.92 -1.98
N THR A 335 2.73 37.78 -2.50
CA THR A 335 1.89 36.62 -2.78
C THR A 335 2.16 35.56 -1.73
N LEU A 336 1.10 35.08 -1.08
CA LEU A 336 1.13 33.99 -0.12
C LEU A 336 0.28 32.83 -0.65
N GLY A 337 0.42 31.65 -0.03
CA GLY A 337 -0.44 30.51 -0.31
C GLY A 337 -1.46 30.26 0.78
N TYR A 338 -2.64 29.79 0.40
CA TYR A 338 -3.67 29.32 1.32
C TYR A 338 -4.27 28.00 0.83
N ILE A 339 -4.67 27.15 1.77
CA ILE A 339 -5.35 25.89 1.51
C ILE A 339 -6.84 26.13 1.76
N PRO A 340 -7.67 26.21 0.72
CA PRO A 340 -9.11 26.38 0.92
C PRO A 340 -9.72 25.12 1.56
N ALA A 341 -10.91 25.29 2.12
CA ALA A 341 -11.76 24.16 2.49
C ALA A 341 -12.38 23.53 1.22
N LEU A 342 -13.70 23.34 1.19
CA LEU A 342 -14.42 22.83 0.03
C LEU A 342 -14.49 23.83 -1.14
N ASN A 343 -14.42 25.14 -0.88
CA ASN A 343 -14.55 26.16 -1.92
C ASN A 343 -13.42 27.16 -1.80
N TYR A 344 -12.92 27.62 -2.95
CA TYR A 344 -12.04 28.78 -3.03
C TYR A 344 -12.71 30.02 -2.46
N PHE A 345 -11.87 30.95 -1.99
CA PHE A 345 -12.37 32.28 -1.65
C PHE A 345 -12.72 33.00 -2.97
N PRO A 346 -13.87 33.70 -3.04
CA PRO A 346 -14.30 34.31 -4.29
C PRO A 346 -13.31 35.35 -4.82
N PRO A 347 -13.09 35.42 -6.15
CA PRO A 347 -12.17 36.38 -6.76
C PRO A 347 -12.62 37.84 -6.63
N GLU A 348 -13.87 38.10 -6.24
CA GLU A 348 -14.36 39.45 -5.96
C GLU A 348 -13.85 40.03 -4.63
N ILE A 349 -13.19 39.21 -3.80
CA ILE A 349 -12.54 39.66 -2.57
C ILE A 349 -11.21 40.32 -2.93
N VAL A 350 -11.28 41.64 -3.17
CA VAL A 350 -10.12 42.48 -3.47
C VAL A 350 -9.95 43.52 -2.38
N ASP A 351 -8.76 43.60 -1.80
CA ASP A 351 -8.39 44.56 -0.76
C ASP A 351 -9.26 44.52 0.51
N TRP A 352 -9.79 43.35 0.87
CA TRP A 352 -10.54 43.19 2.12
C TRP A 352 -9.58 43.28 3.32
N PRO A 353 -9.89 44.07 4.36
CA PRO A 353 -9.05 44.15 5.55
C PRO A 353 -8.94 42.81 6.26
N VAL A 354 -7.71 42.43 6.62
CA VAL A 354 -7.44 41.29 7.51
C VAL A 354 -7.39 41.81 8.94
N VAL A 355 -8.18 41.21 9.83
CA VAL A 355 -8.28 41.62 11.24
C VAL A 355 -8.05 40.43 12.16
N SER A 356 -7.63 40.68 13.39
CA SER A 356 -7.48 39.61 14.40
C SER A 356 -8.07 40.06 15.73
N LEU A 357 -8.91 39.23 16.34
CA LEU A 357 -9.55 39.53 17.64
C LEU A 357 -8.59 39.26 18.81
N SER A 358 -7.60 38.38 18.62
CA SER A 358 -6.45 38.18 19.50
C SER A 358 -5.14 38.46 18.76
N LEU A 359 -4.21 39.18 19.37
CA LEU A 359 -2.85 39.34 18.82
C LEU A 359 -1.86 38.28 19.35
N ASP A 360 -2.29 37.39 20.23
CA ASP A 360 -1.44 36.30 20.74
C ASP A 360 -1.38 35.14 19.73
N THR A 361 -0.21 34.86 19.16
CA THR A 361 -0.03 33.83 18.12
C THR A 361 -0.39 32.43 18.59
N GLU A 362 -0.42 32.20 19.91
CA GLU A 362 -0.69 30.89 20.52
C GLU A 362 -2.11 30.75 21.07
N ALA A 363 -3.03 31.66 20.72
CA ALA A 363 -4.40 31.67 21.22
C ALA A 363 -5.30 30.60 20.56
N GLU A 364 -4.96 29.31 20.72
CA GLU A 364 -5.70 28.20 20.10
C GLU A 364 -7.19 28.17 20.50
N ALA A 365 -7.55 28.63 21.70
CA ALA A 365 -8.94 28.69 22.15
C ALA A 365 -9.75 29.86 21.56
N GLU A 366 -9.16 30.72 20.73
CA GLU A 366 -9.86 31.82 20.05
C GLU A 366 -11.05 31.29 19.23
N ALA A 367 -12.18 32.01 19.29
CA ALA A 367 -13.45 31.65 18.68
C ALA A 367 -14.05 30.30 19.11
N CYS A 368 -13.54 29.63 20.16
CA CYS A 368 -14.15 28.42 20.71
C CYS A 368 -15.37 28.67 21.60
N GLN A 369 -15.57 29.92 22.03
CA GLN A 369 -16.74 30.38 22.75
C GLN A 369 -17.37 31.54 22.01
N SER A 370 -18.67 31.75 22.23
CA SER A 370 -19.39 32.90 21.67
C SER A 370 -18.85 34.21 22.25
N TYR A 371 -18.78 35.23 21.40
CA TYR A 371 -18.27 36.53 21.78
C TYR A 371 -19.36 37.39 22.48
N PRO A 372 -19.00 38.22 23.47
CA PRO A 372 -19.94 39.14 24.11
C PRO A 372 -20.53 40.15 23.12
N GLU A 373 -21.74 40.62 23.44
CA GLU A 373 -22.38 41.71 22.71
C GLU A 373 -21.49 42.97 22.72
N GLY A 374 -21.33 43.61 21.55
CA GLY A 374 -20.42 44.76 21.36
C GLY A 374 -19.00 44.41 20.92
N THR A 375 -18.67 43.12 20.75
CA THR A 375 -17.45 42.70 20.05
C THR A 375 -17.43 43.25 18.61
N GLN A 376 -16.24 43.53 18.07
CA GLN A 376 -16.04 44.10 16.74
C GLN A 376 -16.86 43.39 15.65
N ASN A 377 -17.54 44.18 14.80
CA ASN A 377 -18.26 43.69 13.63
C ASN A 377 -17.27 43.24 12.54
N LEU A 378 -17.47 42.05 12.01
CA LEU A 378 -16.60 41.40 11.01
C LEU A 378 -17.19 41.43 9.58
N THR A 379 -18.18 42.27 9.32
CA THR A 379 -18.75 42.45 7.97
C THR A 379 -17.72 43.09 7.03
N GLY A 380 -17.42 42.45 5.91
CA GLY A 380 -16.51 42.98 4.88
C GLY A 380 -15.02 42.92 5.24
N VAL A 381 -14.66 42.12 6.24
CA VAL A 381 -13.27 41.87 6.67
C VAL A 381 -13.03 40.37 6.82
N ILE A 382 -11.75 39.98 6.85
CA ILE A 382 -11.32 38.59 7.00
C ILE A 382 -10.66 38.42 8.37
N PRO A 383 -11.33 37.77 9.35
CA PRO A 383 -10.68 37.39 10.59
C PRO A 383 -9.56 36.37 10.35
N LEU A 384 -8.40 36.64 10.95
CA LEU A 384 -7.26 35.73 11.07
C LEU A 384 -7.27 35.10 12.48
N ILE A 385 -7.40 33.77 12.54
CA ILE A 385 -7.49 33.00 13.80
C ILE A 385 -6.51 31.82 13.80
N ARG A 386 -6.39 31.13 14.93
CA ARG A 386 -5.48 29.98 15.11
C ARG A 386 -6.25 28.66 15.02
N LYS A 387 -5.61 27.65 14.43
CA LYS A 387 -6.01 26.23 14.55
C LYS A 387 -5.87 25.77 16.01
N GLY A 388 -6.67 24.79 16.43
CA GLY A 388 -6.62 24.22 17.79
C GLY A 388 -7.77 24.65 18.70
N GLY A 389 -7.78 24.17 19.95
CA GLY A 389 -8.75 24.49 21.01
C GLY A 389 -10.18 23.91 20.86
N CYS A 390 -10.72 23.82 19.65
CA CYS A 390 -12.04 23.26 19.34
C CYS A 390 -12.19 22.97 17.83
N TYR A 391 -13.26 22.30 17.43
CA TYR A 391 -13.54 22.00 16.02
C TYR A 391 -13.69 23.26 15.15
N HIS A 392 -13.23 23.18 13.90
CA HIS A 392 -13.24 24.30 12.95
C HIS A 392 -14.62 24.92 12.75
N TYR A 393 -15.68 24.09 12.69
CA TYR A 393 -17.05 24.57 12.52
C TYR A 393 -17.54 25.42 13.72
N VAL A 394 -17.03 25.16 14.93
CA VAL A 394 -17.37 25.95 16.12
C VAL A 394 -16.81 27.37 15.99
N LYS A 395 -15.53 27.48 15.59
CA LYS A 395 -14.88 28.77 15.31
C LYS A 395 -15.61 29.53 14.21
N GLN A 396 -15.95 28.85 13.11
CA GLN A 396 -16.70 29.44 12.01
C GLN A 396 -18.04 30.03 12.49
N ASN A 397 -18.84 29.25 13.23
CA ASN A 397 -20.15 29.69 13.70
C ASN A 397 -20.06 30.92 14.62
N ASN A 398 -19.08 30.95 15.52
CA ASN A 398 -18.91 32.08 16.44
C ASN A 398 -18.46 33.37 15.72
N LEU A 399 -17.64 33.26 14.67
CA LEU A 399 -17.23 34.43 13.86
C LEU A 399 -18.31 34.89 12.88
N PHE A 400 -19.10 33.96 12.33
CA PHE A 400 -20.26 34.28 11.50
C PHE A 400 -21.32 35.04 12.29
N ALA A 401 -21.48 34.75 13.58
CA ALA A 401 -22.35 35.53 14.46
C ALA A 401 -21.91 37.00 14.62
N LEU A 402 -20.64 37.31 14.35
CA LEU A 402 -20.10 38.69 14.30
C LEU A 402 -20.13 39.30 12.90
N GLY A 403 -20.61 38.59 11.88
CA GLY A 403 -20.75 39.06 10.50
C GLY A 403 -19.64 38.63 9.53
N ALA A 404 -18.67 37.81 9.96
CA ALA A 404 -17.65 37.28 9.07
C ALA A 404 -18.27 36.35 8.02
N LYS A 405 -17.67 36.31 6.81
CA LYS A 405 -18.04 35.36 5.75
C LYS A 405 -16.91 34.41 5.37
N TYR A 406 -15.67 34.83 5.52
CA TYR A 406 -14.46 34.09 5.17
C TYR A 406 -13.45 34.26 6.29
N ILE A 407 -12.68 33.22 6.59
CA ILE A 407 -11.80 33.17 7.76
C ILE A 407 -10.45 32.64 7.31
N LEU A 408 -9.36 33.36 7.61
CA LEU A 408 -8.02 32.80 7.48
C LEU A 408 -7.64 32.11 8.79
N MET A 409 -7.14 30.88 8.69
CA MET A 409 -6.72 30.07 9.83
C MET A 409 -5.23 29.80 9.74
N LEU A 410 -4.49 30.32 10.70
CA LEU A 410 -3.09 29.97 10.93
C LEU A 410 -3.00 28.50 11.37
N ASN A 411 -2.25 27.68 10.62
CA ASN A 411 -1.95 26.30 11.00
C ASN A 411 -1.05 26.27 12.26
N ASN A 412 -1.14 25.19 13.05
CA ASN A 412 -0.06 24.84 13.97
C ASN A 412 1.10 24.24 13.13
N ASP A 413 2.35 24.27 13.58
CA ASP A 413 3.53 23.83 12.79
C ASP A 413 3.50 22.33 12.37
N ASP A 414 2.36 21.63 12.48
CA ASP A 414 2.06 20.27 12.04
C ASP A 414 1.82 20.16 10.52
N ALA A 415 1.48 18.95 10.06
CA ALA A 415 1.11 18.67 8.68
C ALA A 415 0.03 19.64 8.17
N LEU A 416 0.20 20.04 6.91
CA LEU A 416 -0.75 20.89 6.21
C LEU A 416 -1.94 20.05 5.75
N GLU A 417 -3.15 20.44 6.17
CA GLU A 417 -4.39 19.74 5.85
C GLU A 417 -5.48 20.76 5.49
N PRO A 418 -6.34 20.44 4.50
CA PRO A 418 -7.52 21.26 4.22
C PRO A 418 -8.44 21.41 5.44
N PRO A 419 -8.94 22.61 5.72
CA PRO A 419 -9.85 22.82 6.85
C PRO A 419 -11.24 22.20 6.59
N LEU A 420 -11.78 21.51 7.60
CA LEU A 420 -13.09 20.83 7.56
C LEU A 420 -14.34 21.75 7.54
N ALA A 421 -14.21 23.05 7.27
CA ALA A 421 -15.33 24.01 7.31
C ALA A 421 -15.31 24.97 6.10
N SER A 422 -16.44 25.06 5.39
CA SER A 422 -16.56 25.55 4.01
C SER A 422 -16.03 26.95 3.70
N SER A 423 -15.78 27.79 4.69
CA SER A 423 -15.39 29.20 4.50
C SER A 423 -14.08 29.57 5.20
N ILE A 424 -13.27 28.55 5.50
CA ILE A 424 -11.94 28.71 6.11
C ILE A 424 -10.87 28.46 5.05
N GLY A 425 -9.85 29.31 5.02
CA GLY A 425 -8.61 29.10 4.27
C GLY A 425 -7.46 28.96 5.26
N ALA A 426 -6.75 27.84 5.25
CA ALA A 426 -5.59 27.63 6.10
C ALA A 426 -4.35 28.28 5.48
N ILE A 427 -3.51 28.91 6.29
CA ILE A 427 -2.20 29.45 5.88
C ILE A 427 -1.11 28.86 6.75
N THR A 428 0.14 28.92 6.27
CA THR A 428 1.28 28.42 7.05
C THR A 428 1.40 29.14 8.40
N ALA A 429 1.98 28.46 9.38
CA ALA A 429 2.26 29.06 10.68
C ALA A 429 3.18 30.29 10.54
N GLY A 430 4.18 30.23 9.64
CA GLY A 430 5.10 31.33 9.37
C GLY A 430 4.40 32.57 8.79
N ASP A 431 3.58 32.37 7.76
CA ASP A 431 2.83 33.46 7.13
C ASP A 431 1.83 34.08 8.10
N GLY A 432 1.08 33.25 8.82
CA GLY A 432 0.13 33.74 9.80
C GLY A 432 0.81 34.53 10.94
N LYS A 433 1.96 34.07 11.45
CA LYS A 433 2.74 34.79 12.47
C LYS A 433 3.21 36.15 11.92
N LYS A 434 3.67 36.20 10.67
CA LYS A 434 4.06 37.43 9.98
C LYS A 434 2.88 38.43 9.89
N LEU A 435 1.69 37.96 9.53
CA LEU A 435 0.49 38.81 9.45
C LEU A 435 0.08 39.33 10.83
N ILE A 436 0.12 38.50 11.87
CA ILE A 436 -0.18 38.92 13.25
C ILE A 436 0.82 39.97 13.75
N GLU A 437 2.12 39.80 13.48
CA GLU A 437 3.14 40.81 13.84
C GLU A 437 2.93 42.14 13.11
N ALA A 438 2.55 42.10 11.83
CA ALA A 438 2.20 43.32 11.09
C ALA A 438 1.00 44.04 11.72
N LEU A 439 -0.04 43.30 12.13
CA LEU A 439 -1.21 43.86 12.81
C LEU A 439 -0.85 44.44 14.20
N LYS A 440 0.05 43.79 14.96
CA LYS A 440 0.51 44.26 16.28
C LYS A 440 1.14 45.64 16.24
N VAL A 441 1.91 45.95 15.19
CA VAL A 441 2.58 47.25 15.02
C VAL A 441 1.70 48.30 14.32
N GLY A 442 0.42 47.99 14.07
CA GLY A 442 -0.56 48.92 13.50
C GLY A 442 -0.50 49.06 11.98
N ASN A 443 0.11 48.11 11.26
CA ASN A 443 0.10 48.12 9.80
C ASN A 443 -1.30 47.81 9.27
N ASN A 444 -1.67 48.44 8.15
CA ASN A 444 -2.86 48.05 7.41
C ASN A 444 -2.55 46.82 6.57
N VAL A 445 -3.30 45.74 6.81
CA VAL A 445 -3.18 44.46 6.10
C VAL A 445 -4.46 44.21 5.32
N THR A 446 -4.37 44.06 4.00
CA THR A 446 -5.50 43.67 3.14
C THR A 446 -5.17 42.42 2.33
N ALA A 447 -6.20 41.64 2.01
CA ALA A 447 -6.10 40.42 1.22
C ALA A 447 -6.83 40.55 -0.13
N ASP A 448 -6.28 39.89 -1.14
CA ASP A 448 -6.73 39.91 -2.53
C ASP A 448 -6.74 38.48 -3.09
N PHE A 449 -7.93 37.96 -3.36
CA PHE A 449 -8.14 36.60 -3.89
C PHE A 449 -8.45 36.61 -5.39
N SER A 450 -8.16 37.70 -6.11
CA SER A 450 -8.35 37.78 -7.55
C SER A 450 -7.30 36.99 -8.37
N LEU A 451 -6.26 36.46 -7.72
CA LEU A 451 -5.34 35.52 -8.33
C LEU A 451 -6.09 34.22 -8.66
N ASP A 452 -5.70 33.57 -9.77
CA ASP A 452 -6.25 32.27 -10.12
C ASP A 452 -5.98 31.26 -8.99
N PRO A 453 -7.01 30.80 -8.28
CA PRO A 453 -6.82 29.93 -7.13
C PRO A 453 -6.53 28.48 -7.54
N GLU A 454 -6.70 28.15 -8.83
CA GLU A 454 -6.61 26.78 -9.32
C GLU A 454 -5.18 26.42 -9.81
N LEU A 455 -4.33 27.44 -10.01
CA LEU A 455 -2.91 27.24 -10.29
C LEU A 455 -2.14 27.00 -8.97
N PRO A 456 -1.39 25.87 -8.86
CA PRO A 456 -0.76 25.48 -7.60
C PRO A 456 0.43 26.37 -7.24
N PHE A 457 0.36 27.00 -6.07
CA PHE A 457 1.42 27.76 -5.42
C PHE A 457 2.07 26.94 -4.29
N GLY A 458 3.37 26.68 -4.42
CA GLY A 458 4.09 25.89 -3.44
C GLY A 458 4.36 26.64 -2.12
N ILE A 459 3.74 26.19 -1.04
CA ILE A 459 4.04 26.62 0.33
C ILE A 459 4.90 25.58 1.04
N GLU A 460 5.77 26.03 1.96
CA GLU A 460 6.66 25.13 2.71
C GLU A 460 5.85 24.21 3.63
N ASP A 461 6.07 22.89 3.52
CA ASP A 461 5.45 21.90 4.39
C ASP A 461 6.36 21.61 5.60
N PRO A 462 5.92 21.86 6.85
CA PRO A 462 6.70 21.56 8.05
C PRO A 462 7.12 20.09 8.20
N THR A 463 6.39 19.20 7.55
CA THR A 463 6.61 17.75 7.54
C THR A 463 7.28 17.25 6.26
N GLY A 464 7.62 18.15 5.33
CA GLY A 464 8.26 17.82 4.06
C GLY A 464 9.56 17.02 4.21
N ASN A 465 9.85 16.18 3.21
CA ASN A 465 10.96 15.20 3.21
C ASN A 465 10.90 14.16 4.33
N ARG A 466 9.73 13.90 4.92
CA ARG A 466 9.55 12.85 5.93
C ARG A 466 8.60 11.77 5.43
N ALA A 467 8.77 10.56 5.92
CA ALA A 467 7.89 9.44 5.56
C ALA A 467 6.42 9.78 5.87
N ASN A 468 5.51 9.53 4.92
CA ASN A 468 4.09 9.68 5.18
C ASN A 468 3.63 8.61 6.18
N PRO A 469 2.77 8.94 7.17
CA PRO A 469 2.26 7.96 8.14
C PRO A 469 1.55 6.76 7.52
N PHE A 470 0.86 6.96 6.39
CA PHE A 470 0.15 5.90 5.68
C PHE A 470 1.06 4.94 4.92
N THR A 471 2.34 5.26 4.68
CA THR A 471 3.20 4.35 3.89
C THR A 471 3.36 3.02 4.62
N SER A 472 3.00 1.91 3.97
CA SER A 472 3.07 0.58 4.57
C SER A 472 4.49 0.23 5.03
N TRP A 473 4.58 -0.43 6.19
CA TRP A 473 5.83 -0.89 6.77
C TRP A 473 6.01 -2.39 6.51
N ALA A 474 7.08 -2.80 5.84
CA ALA A 474 7.56 -4.20 5.79
C ALA A 474 8.75 -4.34 6.77
N ALA A 475 9.29 -5.48 7.20
CA ALA A 475 9.61 -6.66 6.45
C ALA A 475 8.40 -7.44 5.94
N LEU A 476 8.62 -8.25 4.92
CA LEU A 476 7.73 -9.36 4.60
C LEU A 476 7.66 -10.34 5.80
N TYR A 477 6.69 -11.24 5.85
CA TYR A 477 6.52 -12.20 6.96
C TYR A 477 7.66 -13.23 7.04
N ASN A 478 8.41 -13.40 5.95
CA ASN A 478 9.68 -14.16 5.89
C ASN A 478 10.91 -13.29 6.26
N LEU A 479 10.69 -12.07 6.74
CA LEU A 479 11.69 -11.08 7.13
C LEU A 479 12.58 -10.55 6.00
N GLU A 480 12.13 -10.65 4.75
CA GLU A 480 12.76 -9.96 3.62
C GLU A 480 12.53 -8.44 3.69
N LEU A 481 13.56 -7.69 3.31
CA LEU A 481 13.55 -6.22 3.37
C LEU A 481 12.76 -5.64 2.20
N LYS A 482 11.65 -4.99 2.55
CA LYS A 482 10.85 -4.07 1.73
C LYS A 482 10.39 -2.90 2.62
N PRO A 483 9.97 -1.76 2.06
CA PRO A 483 10.12 -1.35 0.67
C PRO A 483 11.59 -1.13 0.29
N ASP A 484 11.88 -0.86 -0.98
CA ASP A 484 13.26 -0.76 -1.50
C ASP A 484 13.79 0.68 -1.49
N ILE A 485 12.93 1.64 -1.83
CA ILE A 485 13.25 3.07 -1.97
C ILE A 485 11.99 3.90 -1.65
N ALA A 486 12.16 5.19 -1.42
CA ALA A 486 11.06 6.13 -1.26
C ALA A 486 11.14 7.28 -2.27
N ALA A 487 9.99 7.83 -2.64
CA ALA A 487 9.87 8.97 -3.53
C ALA A 487 8.70 9.87 -3.08
N PRO A 488 8.59 11.11 -3.60
CA PRO A 488 7.47 11.99 -3.30
C PRO A 488 6.13 11.32 -3.63
N GLY A 489 5.25 11.25 -2.64
CA GLY A 489 3.91 10.64 -2.78
C GLY A 489 2.84 11.24 -1.88
N GLY A 490 3.20 12.18 -0.99
CA GLY A 490 2.26 13.05 -0.29
C GLY A 490 1.96 14.32 -1.08
N ASN A 491 0.69 14.71 -1.14
CA ASN A 491 0.21 15.97 -1.71
C ASN A 491 0.67 16.22 -3.16
N ILE A 492 0.51 15.20 -4.02
CA ILE A 492 0.96 15.26 -5.41
C ILE A 492 -0.13 15.82 -6.32
N PHE A 493 0.16 16.97 -6.91
CA PHE A 493 -0.61 17.57 -7.99
C PHE A 493 -0.32 16.86 -9.32
N SER A 494 -1.35 16.35 -10.00
CA SER A 494 -1.24 15.70 -11.31
C SER A 494 -2.57 15.72 -12.07
N THR A 495 -2.56 15.24 -13.30
CA THR A 495 -3.68 15.23 -14.25
C THR A 495 -4.88 14.45 -13.75
N TRP A 496 -6.09 14.90 -14.11
CA TRP A 496 -7.37 14.29 -13.75
C TRP A 496 -8.35 14.31 -14.94
N PHE A 497 -9.64 14.07 -14.73
CA PHE A 497 -10.63 14.05 -15.82
C PHE A 497 -10.84 15.39 -16.50
N ASP A 498 -11.33 15.36 -17.75
CA ASP A 498 -11.80 16.54 -18.49
C ASP A 498 -10.78 17.70 -18.61
N GLY A 499 -9.47 17.39 -18.52
CA GLY A 499 -8.40 18.40 -18.56
C GLY A 499 -8.11 19.07 -17.21
N SER A 500 -8.73 18.61 -16.12
CA SER A 500 -8.52 19.11 -14.76
C SER A 500 -7.31 18.47 -14.07
N TYR A 501 -7.02 18.90 -12.85
CA TYR A 501 -5.94 18.37 -12.02
C TYR A 501 -6.47 18.00 -10.63
N LYS A 502 -5.73 17.16 -9.90
CA LYS A 502 -6.11 16.74 -8.55
C LYS A 502 -4.89 16.56 -7.66
N ILE A 503 -5.05 16.87 -6.37
CA ILE A 503 -4.03 16.61 -5.35
C ILE A 503 -4.39 15.29 -4.66
N LEU A 504 -3.54 14.28 -4.83
CA LEU A 504 -3.69 12.97 -4.21
C LEU A 504 -2.45 12.62 -3.39
N SER A 505 -2.66 11.87 -2.31
CA SER A 505 -1.57 11.25 -1.55
C SER A 505 -1.69 9.73 -1.54
N GLY A 506 -0.54 9.06 -1.72
CA GLY A 506 -0.42 7.61 -1.67
C GLY A 506 0.93 7.13 -2.18
N THR A 507 1.29 5.90 -1.81
CA THR A 507 2.39 5.18 -2.49
C THR A 507 2.10 4.96 -3.98
N SER A 508 0.83 5.05 -4.37
CA SER A 508 0.38 5.13 -5.75
C SER A 508 0.95 6.32 -6.54
N MET A 509 1.32 7.41 -5.88
CA MET A 509 1.91 8.59 -6.51
C MET A 509 3.44 8.53 -6.50
N SER A 510 4.04 7.92 -5.47
CA SER A 510 5.50 7.75 -5.41
C SER A 510 6.00 6.66 -6.36
N CYS A 511 5.23 5.60 -6.59
CA CYS A 511 5.54 4.52 -7.53
C CYS A 511 5.85 5.02 -8.96
N PRO A 512 4.95 5.76 -9.65
CA PRO A 512 5.21 6.29 -10.98
C PRO A 512 6.35 7.31 -11.01
N TYR A 513 6.62 8.00 -9.90
CA TYR A 513 7.76 8.90 -9.81
C TYR A 513 9.07 8.15 -10.04
N VAL A 514 9.25 6.98 -9.40
CA VAL A 514 10.43 6.13 -9.60
C VAL A 514 10.48 5.56 -11.01
N ALA A 515 9.34 5.18 -11.59
CA ALA A 515 9.25 4.78 -13.00
C ALA A 515 9.75 5.89 -13.94
N GLY A 516 9.35 7.15 -13.68
CA GLY A 516 9.85 8.31 -14.40
C GLY A 516 11.36 8.49 -14.27
N VAL A 517 11.92 8.34 -13.06
CA VAL A 517 13.40 8.43 -12.86
C VAL A 517 14.13 7.32 -13.62
N ALA A 518 13.57 6.11 -13.65
CA ALA A 518 14.11 5.03 -14.48
C ALA A 518 14.04 5.38 -15.97
N ALA A 519 12.99 6.05 -16.44
CA ALA A 519 12.86 6.47 -17.83
C ALA A 519 13.91 7.54 -18.20
N LEU A 520 14.19 8.49 -17.30
CA LEU A 520 15.29 9.44 -17.50
C LEU A 520 16.62 8.72 -17.69
N TYR A 521 16.91 7.73 -16.84
CA TYR A 521 18.11 6.91 -16.97
C TYR A 521 18.20 6.18 -18.31
N ILE A 522 17.12 5.47 -18.68
CA ILE A 522 17.04 4.68 -19.91
C ILE A 522 17.22 5.57 -21.14
N SER A 523 16.66 6.78 -21.15
CA SER A 523 16.81 7.72 -22.27
C SER A 523 18.26 8.17 -22.49
N ALA A 524 19.06 8.24 -21.42
CA ALA A 524 20.45 8.67 -21.49
C ALA A 524 21.44 7.51 -21.74
N HIS A 525 21.16 6.32 -21.22
CA HIS A 525 22.10 5.18 -21.21
C HIS A 525 21.63 3.95 -21.98
N GLY A 526 20.41 3.97 -22.54
CA GLY A 526 19.76 2.84 -23.18
C GLY A 526 19.20 1.81 -22.19
N GLY A 527 18.14 1.11 -22.58
CA GLY A 527 17.49 0.06 -21.80
C GLY A 527 17.98 -1.34 -22.13
N ARG A 528 17.12 -2.35 -21.96
CA ARG A 528 17.43 -3.77 -22.23
C ARG A 528 17.92 -4.06 -23.64
N SER A 529 17.45 -3.31 -24.64
CA SER A 529 17.85 -3.45 -26.04
C SER A 529 19.33 -3.12 -26.29
N VAL A 530 19.90 -2.26 -25.44
CA VAL A 530 21.32 -1.85 -25.50
C VAL A 530 22.15 -2.60 -24.47
N GLN A 531 21.59 -2.83 -23.28
CA GLN A 531 22.33 -3.27 -22.10
C GLN A 531 22.13 -4.75 -21.71
N GLY A 532 21.28 -5.48 -22.44
CA GLY A 532 20.93 -6.88 -22.19
C GLY A 532 19.93 -7.08 -21.04
N LYS A 533 19.57 -8.34 -20.78
CA LYS A 533 18.52 -8.72 -19.80
C LYS A 533 18.87 -8.35 -18.35
N GLU A 534 20.14 -8.40 -17.98
CA GLU A 534 20.62 -8.01 -16.63
C GLU A 534 20.47 -6.51 -16.32
N PHE A 535 20.06 -5.70 -17.30
CA PHE A 535 19.92 -4.26 -17.18
C PHE A 535 19.00 -3.83 -16.03
N ALA A 536 17.77 -4.36 -15.98
CA ALA A 536 16.78 -3.93 -14.99
C ALA A 536 17.24 -4.27 -13.58
N TYR A 537 17.89 -5.43 -13.39
CA TYR A 537 18.55 -5.77 -12.14
C TYR A 537 19.59 -4.70 -11.74
N ARG A 538 20.55 -4.37 -12.62
CA ARG A 538 21.60 -3.37 -12.32
C ARG A 538 21.02 -1.99 -12.02
N LEU A 539 20.02 -1.55 -12.80
CA LEU A 539 19.35 -0.27 -12.56
C LEU A 539 18.58 -0.28 -11.23
N SER A 540 17.94 -1.39 -10.84
CA SER A 540 17.31 -1.51 -9.52
C SER A 540 18.32 -1.28 -8.38
N ARG A 541 19.53 -1.84 -8.48
CA ARG A 541 20.59 -1.66 -7.49
C ARG A 541 21.08 -0.20 -7.45
N ARG A 542 21.16 0.45 -8.61
CA ARG A 542 21.55 1.86 -8.72
C ARG A 542 20.49 2.79 -8.11
N ILE A 543 19.21 2.51 -8.37
CA ILE A 543 18.08 3.22 -7.77
C ILE A 543 18.10 3.07 -6.24
N ILE A 544 18.17 1.84 -5.74
CA ILE A 544 18.19 1.58 -4.29
C ILE A 544 19.39 2.26 -3.65
N SER A 545 20.59 2.10 -4.19
CA SER A 545 21.80 2.62 -3.56
C SER A 545 21.94 4.14 -3.56
N SER A 546 21.17 4.83 -4.41
CA SER A 546 21.08 6.30 -4.41
C SER A 546 20.45 6.90 -3.14
N GLY A 547 19.61 6.09 -2.47
CA GLY A 547 18.70 6.51 -1.43
C GLY A 547 19.34 7.30 -0.28
N ARG A 548 18.83 8.51 -0.05
CA ARG A 548 19.24 9.39 1.05
C ARG A 548 18.41 9.08 2.30
N ALA A 549 19.06 9.01 3.46
CA ALA A 549 18.31 8.86 4.71
C ALA A 549 17.42 10.10 4.93
N ILE A 550 16.21 9.87 5.40
CA ILE A 550 15.25 10.92 5.76
C ILE A 550 14.94 10.84 7.26
N PRO A 551 14.54 11.94 7.91
CA PRO A 551 14.19 11.94 9.32
C PRO A 551 13.02 11.00 9.62
N TRP A 552 13.05 10.39 10.81
CA TRP A 552 11.88 9.72 11.37
C TRP A 552 10.72 10.70 11.53
N SER A 553 9.50 10.24 11.28
CA SER A 553 8.27 10.99 11.49
C SER A 553 7.18 10.13 12.09
N ASN A 554 6.41 10.71 12.99
CA ASN A 554 5.16 10.18 13.52
C ASN A 554 3.93 10.89 12.90
N GLY A 555 4.13 11.65 11.82
CA GLY A 555 3.08 12.46 11.19
C GLY A 555 2.92 13.87 11.77
N THR A 556 3.72 14.26 12.78
CA THR A 556 3.69 15.62 13.34
C THR A 556 4.96 16.40 13.02
N ALA A 557 4.98 17.67 13.41
CA ALA A 557 6.16 18.54 13.31
C ALA A 557 7.37 18.03 14.11
N ALA A 558 7.15 17.10 15.05
CA ALA A 558 8.13 16.67 16.04
C ALA A 558 9.45 16.21 15.39
N ILE A 559 10.56 16.63 16.00
CA ILE A 559 11.91 16.29 15.55
C ILE A 559 12.44 15.16 16.40
N PHE A 560 12.84 14.07 15.74
CA PHE A 560 13.44 12.91 16.37
C PHE A 560 14.91 12.79 15.95
N PRO A 561 15.83 12.40 16.86
CA PRO A 561 17.25 12.22 16.54
C PRO A 561 17.52 10.89 15.81
N PHE A 562 16.61 10.46 14.94
CA PHE A 562 16.66 9.19 14.22
C PHE A 562 16.30 9.40 12.76
N SER A 563 16.94 8.64 11.87
CA SER A 563 16.43 8.46 10.51
C SER A 563 15.26 7.47 10.51
N ALA A 564 14.35 7.61 9.55
CA ALA A 564 13.27 6.66 9.32
C ALA A 564 13.82 5.25 9.10
N SER A 565 13.12 4.25 9.63
CA SER A 565 13.52 2.85 9.51
C SER A 565 13.51 2.40 8.05
N THR A 566 14.45 1.54 7.63
CA THR A 566 14.41 0.95 6.28
C THR A 566 13.20 0.04 6.07
N SER A 567 12.59 -0.40 7.18
CA SER A 567 11.30 -1.07 7.24
C SER A 567 10.14 -0.21 6.69
N GLN A 568 10.27 1.12 6.76
CA GLN A 568 9.25 2.07 6.30
C GLN A 568 9.58 2.65 4.91
N VAL A 569 10.84 3.01 4.69
CA VAL A 569 11.25 3.80 3.51
C VAL A 569 12.34 3.15 2.66
N GLY A 570 12.66 1.88 2.91
CA GLY A 570 13.75 1.19 2.24
C GLY A 570 15.07 1.93 2.43
N ASN A 571 15.79 2.18 1.34
CA ASN A 571 17.00 2.99 1.42
C ASN A 571 16.74 4.51 1.44
N GLY A 572 15.51 4.97 1.65
CA GLY A 572 15.14 6.37 1.81
C GLY A 572 14.85 7.10 0.49
N MET A 573 14.92 8.43 0.49
CA MET A 573 14.51 9.25 -0.66
C MET A 573 15.44 9.03 -1.86
N ILE A 574 14.85 8.75 -3.02
CA ILE A 574 15.54 8.59 -4.30
C ILE A 574 16.36 9.83 -4.68
N ASP A 575 17.49 9.62 -5.36
CA ASP A 575 18.35 10.68 -5.89
C ASP A 575 18.73 10.42 -7.36
N ALA A 576 17.98 11.04 -8.27
CA ALA A 576 18.11 10.89 -9.72
C ALA A 576 19.47 11.36 -10.26
N ASP A 577 20.08 12.35 -9.61
CA ASP A 577 21.41 12.86 -9.98
C ASP A 577 22.47 11.78 -9.74
N LYS A 578 22.42 11.11 -8.57
CA LYS A 578 23.29 9.96 -8.31
C LYS A 578 23.04 8.80 -9.26
N ILE A 579 21.76 8.50 -9.54
CA ILE A 579 21.37 7.40 -10.42
C ILE A 579 21.90 7.62 -11.83
N LEU A 580 21.95 8.85 -12.32
CA LEU A 580 22.45 9.12 -13.65
C LEU A 580 23.98 9.25 -13.71
N ASN A 581 24.55 10.03 -12.78
CA ASN A 581 25.89 10.61 -12.95
C ASN A 581 27.00 9.92 -12.17
N TYR A 582 26.70 9.02 -11.22
CA TYR A 582 27.77 8.34 -10.47
C TYR A 582 28.43 7.22 -11.25
N ASP A 583 29.76 7.19 -11.28
CA ASP A 583 30.54 6.15 -11.94
C ASP A 583 30.56 4.84 -11.13
N THR A 584 30.36 4.91 -9.82
CA THR A 584 30.35 3.72 -8.96
C THR A 584 29.07 2.91 -9.15
N GLN A 585 29.23 1.61 -9.46
CA GLN A 585 28.15 0.63 -9.45
C GLN A 585 28.29 -0.30 -8.25
N LEU A 586 27.18 -0.52 -7.53
CA LEU A 586 27.07 -1.52 -6.48
C LEU A 586 26.24 -2.70 -6.99
N ASP A 587 26.70 -3.91 -6.69
CA ASP A 587 25.96 -5.16 -6.91
C ASP A 587 25.80 -5.88 -5.56
N PHE A 588 24.54 -6.02 -5.12
CA PHE A 588 24.19 -6.50 -3.79
C PHE A 588 22.76 -7.06 -3.72
N ARG A 589 22.53 -7.92 -2.73
CA ARG A 589 21.17 -8.22 -2.25
C ARG A 589 20.88 -7.33 -1.05
N ASN A 590 19.62 -6.91 -0.90
CA ASN A 590 19.20 -6.20 0.32
C ASN A 590 19.56 -7.06 1.54
N ILE A 591 20.12 -6.45 2.57
CA ILE A 591 20.68 -7.19 3.72
C ILE A 591 19.52 -7.53 4.67
N ALA A 592 18.89 -8.68 4.45
CA ALA A 592 17.94 -9.27 5.38
C ALA A 592 18.69 -10.16 6.40
N LEU A 593 18.78 -9.69 7.64
CA LEU A 593 19.48 -10.36 8.74
C LEU A 593 18.66 -11.46 9.41
N ASN A 594 17.35 -11.50 9.10
CA ASN A 594 16.38 -12.43 9.69
C ASN A 594 16.20 -12.22 11.21
N ASP A 595 15.57 -13.19 11.86
CA ASP A 595 15.39 -13.28 13.30
C ASP A 595 16.65 -13.84 14.00
N THR A 596 16.65 -13.92 15.33
CA THR A 596 17.86 -14.37 16.04
C THR A 596 18.09 -15.88 15.96
N ARG A 597 17.06 -16.67 15.64
CA ARG A 597 17.16 -18.13 15.51
C ARG A 597 17.77 -18.53 14.16
N TYR A 598 17.35 -17.88 13.09
CA TYR A 598 17.76 -18.13 11.70
C TYR A 598 18.62 -16.99 11.16
N PHE A 599 19.40 -16.38 12.05
CA PHE A 599 20.21 -15.19 11.78
C PHE A 599 21.13 -15.35 10.57
N ASN A 600 21.05 -14.41 9.63
CA ASN A 600 21.84 -14.39 8.41
C ASN A 600 23.03 -13.43 8.54
N ARG A 601 24.21 -13.99 8.79
CA ARG A 601 25.40 -13.25 9.23
C ARG A 601 26.21 -12.58 8.12
N TYR A 602 26.44 -13.26 7.01
CA TYR A 602 27.44 -12.89 6.00
C TYR A 602 26.76 -12.35 4.75
N HIS A 603 27.14 -11.14 4.34
CA HIS A 603 26.55 -10.46 3.19
C HIS A 603 27.64 -9.94 2.26
N ASP A 604 27.56 -10.35 1.01
CA ASP A 604 28.52 -9.93 -0.01
C ASP A 604 28.01 -8.72 -0.80
N LEU A 605 28.94 -7.82 -1.11
CA LEU A 605 28.73 -6.64 -1.96
C LEU A 605 29.90 -6.56 -2.96
N THR A 606 29.60 -6.31 -4.23
CA THR A 606 30.62 -5.98 -5.22
C THR A 606 30.58 -4.48 -5.52
N VAL A 607 31.73 -3.82 -5.42
CA VAL A 607 31.92 -2.42 -5.81
C VAL A 607 32.67 -2.40 -7.13
N THR A 608 32.15 -1.65 -8.11
CA THR A 608 32.78 -1.46 -9.42
C THR A 608 33.01 0.03 -9.67
N ASN A 609 34.21 0.38 -10.10
CA ASN A 609 34.55 1.73 -10.56
C ASN A 609 34.41 1.80 -12.09
N ASN A 610 33.35 2.40 -12.62
CA ASN A 610 33.20 2.59 -14.07
C ASN A 610 33.80 3.93 -14.56
N GLY A 611 34.39 4.72 -13.67
CA GLY A 611 34.94 6.03 -13.97
C GLY A 611 36.29 5.94 -14.65
N SER A 612 36.83 7.10 -15.06
CA SER A 612 38.11 7.20 -15.74
C SER A 612 39.33 7.30 -14.81
N GLU A 613 39.12 7.51 -13.51
CA GLU A 613 40.17 7.71 -12.51
C GLU A 613 40.11 6.65 -11.40
N PRO A 614 41.24 6.36 -10.71
CA PRO A 614 41.23 5.44 -9.58
C PRO A 614 40.45 5.99 -8.38
N VAL A 615 39.71 5.13 -7.69
CA VAL A 615 38.87 5.50 -6.54
C VAL A 615 39.20 4.64 -5.31
N THR A 616 39.34 5.29 -4.16
CA THR A 616 39.36 4.61 -2.85
C THR A 616 37.98 4.64 -2.24
N TYR A 617 37.44 3.47 -1.91
CA TYR A 617 36.14 3.32 -1.26
C TYR A 617 36.30 3.00 0.22
N ARG A 618 35.53 3.71 1.05
CA ARG A 618 35.46 3.53 2.51
C ARG A 618 34.07 3.13 2.94
N PHE A 619 34.00 2.24 3.92
CA PHE A 619 32.76 1.66 4.43
C PHE A 619 32.47 2.17 5.84
N SER A 620 31.22 2.52 6.10
CA SER A 620 30.75 2.88 7.45
C SER A 620 29.32 2.38 7.68
N GLN A 621 28.86 2.43 8.93
CA GLN A 621 27.49 2.08 9.30
C GLN A 621 26.72 3.34 9.69
N HIS A 622 25.45 3.38 9.30
CA HIS A 622 24.48 4.37 9.73
C HIS A 622 23.22 3.66 10.22
N SER A 623 23.03 3.57 11.54
CA SER A 623 21.82 3.00 12.14
C SER A 623 20.61 3.91 11.91
N ALA A 624 19.46 3.32 11.62
CA ALA A 624 18.17 4.02 11.58
C ALA A 624 17.39 3.78 12.88
N GLY A 625 16.27 4.49 13.05
CA GLY A 625 15.38 4.27 14.19
C GLY A 625 14.76 2.87 14.15
N GLY A 626 15.05 2.05 15.16
CA GLY A 626 14.37 0.78 15.39
C GLY A 626 13.08 0.96 16.19
N VAL A 627 12.28 -0.10 16.34
CA VAL A 627 11.03 -0.08 17.11
C VAL A 627 10.82 -1.40 17.86
N ASP A 628 10.08 -1.35 18.96
CA ASP A 628 9.45 -2.56 19.51
C ASP A 628 8.22 -2.89 18.67
N ALA A 629 8.26 -3.98 17.91
CA ALA A 629 7.21 -4.32 16.97
C ALA A 629 6.07 -5.14 17.59
N LEU A 630 6.27 -5.74 18.75
CA LEU A 630 5.28 -6.54 19.47
C LEU A 630 4.96 -5.90 20.83
N ILE A 631 3.67 -5.69 21.09
CA ILE A 631 3.16 -5.15 22.34
C ILE A 631 2.29 -6.17 23.06
N TRP A 632 2.12 -5.96 24.37
CA TRP A 632 1.09 -6.61 25.16
C TRP A 632 -0.08 -5.64 25.37
N ASP A 633 -1.26 -6.02 24.92
CA ASP A 633 -2.49 -5.30 25.16
C ASP A 633 -3.12 -5.76 26.49
N PRO A 634 -3.17 -4.89 27.52
CA PRO A 634 -3.72 -5.26 28.81
C PRO A 634 -5.26 -5.34 28.81
N SER A 635 -5.95 -4.78 27.81
CA SER A 635 -7.42 -4.72 27.79
C SER A 635 -8.06 -6.09 27.59
N ASP A 636 -7.47 -6.92 26.74
CA ASP A 636 -7.89 -8.29 26.45
C ASP A 636 -6.79 -9.34 26.68
N GLN A 637 -5.68 -8.93 27.30
CA GLN A 637 -4.59 -9.80 27.71
C GLN A 637 -4.02 -10.59 26.52
N THR A 638 -3.64 -9.89 25.46
CA THR A 638 -3.07 -10.51 24.26
C THR A 638 -1.87 -9.78 23.68
N LYS A 639 -1.12 -10.46 22.82
CA LYS A 639 0.01 -9.87 22.08
C LYS A 639 -0.49 -9.33 20.75
N ARG A 640 0.04 -8.18 20.31
CA ARG A 640 -0.29 -7.58 19.00
C ARG A 640 0.93 -6.97 18.37
N ILE A 641 0.95 -6.94 17.04
CA ILE A 641 1.88 -6.06 16.34
C ILE A 641 1.48 -4.62 16.62
N SER A 642 2.47 -3.80 16.99
CA SER A 642 2.26 -2.43 17.43
C SER A 642 1.77 -1.57 16.27
N PRO A 643 0.62 -0.88 16.38
CA PRO A 643 0.16 0.05 15.36
C PRO A 643 1.05 1.30 15.34
N PHE A 644 1.05 2.04 14.22
CA PHE A 644 1.94 3.19 14.02
C PHE A 644 1.88 4.21 15.16
N ALA A 645 0.67 4.51 15.65
CA ALA A 645 0.45 5.47 16.73
C ALA A 645 1.13 5.09 18.07
N GLN A 646 1.53 3.83 18.24
CA GLN A 646 2.23 3.33 19.43
C GLN A 646 3.73 3.09 19.18
N LEU A 647 4.21 3.28 17.95
CA LEU A 647 5.63 3.18 17.66
C LEU A 647 6.37 4.42 18.17
N SER A 648 7.55 4.17 18.73
CA SER A 648 8.50 5.21 19.07
C SER A 648 9.89 4.77 18.59
N PRO A 649 10.67 5.66 17.97
CA PRO A 649 11.99 5.30 17.49
C PRO A 649 12.92 5.01 18.67
N LYS A 650 13.68 3.91 18.55
CA LYS A 650 14.65 3.43 19.54
C LYS A 650 15.99 3.16 18.89
N GLU A 651 17.04 3.26 19.71
CA GLU A 651 18.38 2.90 19.29
C GLU A 651 18.60 1.39 19.42
N TYR A 652 18.55 0.69 18.29
CA TYR A 652 18.92 -0.74 18.17
C TYR A 652 20.05 -0.89 17.16
N THR A 653 21.27 -0.56 17.60
CA THR A 653 22.47 -0.65 16.75
C THR A 653 23.07 -2.05 16.80
N PRO A 654 23.06 -2.82 15.69
CA PRO A 654 23.76 -4.11 15.64
C PRO A 654 25.27 -3.90 15.57
N VAL A 655 26.03 -4.90 16.01
CA VAL A 655 27.48 -4.93 15.85
C VAL A 655 27.81 -5.41 14.44
N VAL A 656 28.57 -4.60 13.69
CA VAL A 656 28.93 -4.86 12.29
C VAL A 656 30.44 -4.86 12.13
N SER A 657 30.96 -5.89 11.49
CA SER A 657 32.33 -5.93 10.99
C SER A 657 32.34 -5.52 9.52
N LEU A 658 32.90 -4.34 9.24
CA LEU A 658 32.99 -3.75 7.91
C LEU A 658 34.31 -4.14 7.23
N PRO A 659 34.33 -4.20 5.89
CA PRO A 659 35.57 -4.42 5.15
C PRO A 659 36.53 -3.23 5.28
N ASN A 660 37.83 -3.51 5.11
CA ASN A 660 38.84 -2.46 4.98
C ASN A 660 38.60 -1.61 3.73
N ASP A 661 39.13 -0.38 3.73
CA ASP A 661 39.19 0.47 2.53
C ASP A 661 39.73 -0.31 1.32
N ILE A 662 39.10 -0.11 0.17
CA ILE A 662 39.51 -0.74 -1.09
C ILE A 662 39.90 0.34 -2.11
N PHE A 663 40.93 0.06 -2.91
CA PHE A 663 41.39 0.93 -3.98
C PHE A 663 41.14 0.20 -5.31
N LEU A 664 40.43 0.84 -6.25
CA LEU A 664 40.06 0.27 -7.54
C LEU A 664 40.50 1.19 -8.68
N GLN A 665 41.17 0.61 -9.68
CA GLN A 665 41.45 1.26 -10.95
C GLN A 665 40.17 1.40 -11.80
N PRO A 666 40.18 2.24 -12.85
CA PRO A 666 39.11 2.27 -13.85
C PRO A 666 38.76 0.88 -14.38
N GLY A 667 37.47 0.53 -14.34
CA GLY A 667 36.93 -0.76 -14.78
C GLY A 667 37.14 -1.93 -13.81
N GLU A 668 37.80 -1.72 -12.66
CA GLU A 668 37.98 -2.78 -11.67
C GLU A 668 36.74 -2.96 -10.79
N SER A 669 36.44 -4.23 -10.49
CA SER A 669 35.43 -4.64 -9.52
C SER A 669 36.07 -5.41 -8.37
N LYS A 670 35.59 -5.20 -7.15
CA LYS A 670 36.01 -5.98 -5.99
C LYS A 670 34.83 -6.37 -5.11
N LYS A 671 34.76 -7.67 -4.82
CA LYS A 671 33.82 -8.26 -3.87
C LYS A 671 34.35 -8.10 -2.44
N VAL A 672 33.50 -7.62 -1.54
CA VAL A 672 33.75 -7.45 -0.11
C VAL A 672 32.63 -8.09 0.70
N SER A 673 32.92 -8.46 1.95
CA SER A 673 31.94 -9.08 2.87
C SER A 673 31.65 -8.13 4.03
N ILE A 674 30.38 -7.98 4.35
CA ILE A 674 29.85 -7.26 5.51
C ILE A 674 29.30 -8.33 6.45
N ASN A 675 29.72 -8.30 7.71
CA ASN A 675 29.35 -9.34 8.68
C ASN A 675 28.67 -8.72 9.89
N PHE A 676 27.53 -9.28 10.30
CA PHE A 676 26.80 -8.85 11.47
C PHE A 676 26.93 -9.87 12.60
N ASP A 677 26.94 -9.43 13.85
CA ASP A 677 26.82 -10.34 14.99
C ASP A 677 25.35 -10.52 15.35
N ASN A 678 24.99 -11.74 15.77
CA ASN A 678 23.63 -12.04 16.21
C ASN A 678 23.30 -11.18 17.46
N PRO A 679 22.19 -10.42 17.45
CA PRO A 679 21.90 -9.46 18.51
C PRO A 679 21.41 -10.09 19.83
N ASP A 680 21.27 -11.41 19.94
CA ASP A 680 20.81 -12.11 21.16
C ASP A 680 21.59 -11.73 22.43
N ASN A 681 22.85 -11.29 22.30
CA ASN A 681 23.70 -10.91 23.43
C ASN A 681 23.69 -9.40 23.75
N LEU A 682 22.90 -8.59 23.03
CA LEU A 682 22.85 -7.13 23.20
C LEU A 682 21.88 -6.67 24.31
N GLY A 683 21.21 -7.62 24.98
CA GLY A 683 20.30 -7.33 26.09
C GLY A 683 18.98 -6.69 25.69
N TRP A 684 18.62 -6.73 24.40
CA TRP A 684 17.33 -6.24 23.92
C TRP A 684 16.18 -7.13 24.43
N ASN A 685 15.00 -6.53 24.63
CA ASN A 685 13.82 -7.26 25.06
C ASN A 685 13.25 -8.09 23.90
N ALA A 686 13.69 -9.35 23.76
CA ALA A 686 13.24 -10.23 22.68
C ALA A 686 11.71 -10.42 22.63
N SER A 687 11.02 -10.31 23.78
CA SER A 687 9.56 -10.42 23.86
C SER A 687 8.81 -9.23 23.23
N ALA A 688 9.50 -8.13 22.94
CA ALA A 688 8.94 -6.98 22.24
C ALA A 688 9.22 -7.00 20.72
N LEU A 689 9.87 -8.06 20.21
CA LEU A 689 10.36 -8.17 18.84
C LEU A 689 11.02 -6.86 18.31
N PRO A 690 12.18 -6.45 18.88
CA PRO A 690 12.93 -5.28 18.43
C PRO A 690 13.25 -5.35 16.93
N LEU A 691 12.57 -4.55 16.13
CA LEU A 691 12.82 -4.41 14.70
C LEU A 691 13.90 -3.34 14.53
N TYR A 692 15.07 -3.73 14.00
CA TYR A 692 16.23 -2.87 13.87
C TYR A 692 16.69 -2.77 12.43
N SER A 693 17.22 -1.62 12.05
CA SER A 693 17.56 -1.33 10.66
C SER A 693 18.65 -0.27 10.53
N GLY A 694 19.11 -0.07 9.29
CA GLY A 694 20.07 0.97 8.96
C GLY A 694 20.69 0.74 7.60
N LYS A 695 21.88 1.30 7.41
CA LYS A 695 22.60 1.29 6.14
C LYS A 695 24.08 1.01 6.34
N VAL A 696 24.66 0.27 5.42
CA VAL A 696 26.10 0.31 5.18
C VAL A 696 26.35 1.36 4.11
N THR A 697 27.16 2.37 4.42
CA THR A 697 27.45 3.48 3.51
C THR A 697 28.82 3.30 2.88
N ILE A 698 28.92 3.67 1.61
CA ILE A 698 30.10 3.53 0.77
C ILE A 698 30.43 4.92 0.23
N SER A 699 31.57 5.47 0.66
CA SER A 699 32.07 6.77 0.20
C SER A 699 33.30 6.58 -0.68
N GLY A 700 33.30 7.21 -1.86
CA GLY A 700 34.42 7.21 -2.80
C GLY A 700 35.29 8.47 -2.65
N SER A 701 36.59 8.34 -2.91
CA SER A 701 37.50 9.50 -2.96
C SER A 701 37.17 10.51 -4.08
N ASN A 702 36.31 10.14 -5.04
CA ASN A 702 35.73 11.00 -6.07
C ASN A 702 34.53 11.84 -5.57
N GLY A 703 34.15 11.72 -4.30
CA GLY A 703 33.03 12.45 -3.70
C GLY A 703 31.68 11.72 -3.79
N GLU A 704 31.64 10.55 -4.42
CA GLU A 704 30.42 9.74 -4.49
C GLU A 704 30.07 9.11 -3.15
N PHE A 705 28.77 9.00 -2.90
CA PHE A 705 28.21 8.44 -1.68
C PHE A 705 26.95 7.62 -1.97
N LEU A 706 27.08 6.31 -1.75
CA LEU A 706 26.03 5.31 -1.96
C LEU A 706 25.81 4.51 -0.67
N SER A 707 24.73 3.73 -0.59
CA SER A 707 24.47 2.89 0.57
C SER A 707 23.69 1.62 0.25
N VAL A 708 23.78 0.63 1.14
CA VAL A 708 23.02 -0.62 1.08
C VAL A 708 22.19 -0.75 2.36
N PRO A 709 20.86 -0.93 2.28
CA PRO A 709 20.01 -1.03 3.46
C PRO A 709 20.12 -2.42 4.12
N TYR A 710 20.00 -2.45 5.45
CA TYR A 710 19.87 -3.68 6.24
C TYR A 710 18.67 -3.62 7.20
N LEU A 711 18.12 -4.80 7.50
CA LEU A 711 16.98 -5.00 8.40
C LEU A 711 17.13 -6.32 9.15
N GLY A 712 16.75 -6.36 10.43
CA GLY A 712 16.68 -7.60 11.22
C GLY A 712 15.71 -7.51 12.38
N LEU A 713 15.45 -8.66 13.01
CA LEU A 713 14.53 -8.78 14.15
C LEU A 713 15.22 -9.39 15.37
N GLY A 714 15.17 -8.67 16.49
CA GLY A 714 15.85 -9.01 17.74
C GLY A 714 15.11 -10.02 18.62
N GLY A 715 14.76 -11.19 18.11
CA GLY A 715 14.20 -12.29 18.90
C GLY A 715 13.85 -13.52 18.06
N ASP A 716 13.67 -14.69 18.71
CA ASP A 716 13.22 -15.93 18.05
C ASP A 716 11.72 -15.82 17.71
N LEU A 717 11.42 -15.53 16.44
CA LEU A 717 10.07 -15.21 15.97
C LEU A 717 9.08 -16.34 16.26
N LYS A 718 9.51 -17.59 16.04
CA LYS A 718 8.69 -18.78 16.27
C LYS A 718 8.30 -18.91 17.74
N ASN A 719 9.22 -18.66 18.66
CA ASN A 719 8.93 -18.72 20.10
C ASN A 719 8.06 -17.55 20.56
N GLN A 720 8.34 -16.34 20.08
CA GLN A 720 7.62 -15.14 20.54
C GLN A 720 6.17 -15.11 20.06
N LEU A 721 5.88 -15.74 18.92
CA LEU A 721 4.54 -15.84 18.32
C LEU A 721 3.88 -17.20 18.54
N THR A 722 4.27 -17.93 19.58
CA THR A 722 3.52 -19.11 20.03
C THR A 722 2.74 -18.76 21.31
N PRO A 723 1.41 -18.93 21.36
CA PRO A 723 0.51 -19.34 20.26
C PRO A 723 0.40 -18.26 19.15
N LEU A 724 -0.01 -18.66 17.94
CA LEU A 724 -0.08 -17.77 16.77
C LEU A 724 -1.27 -16.82 16.79
N ASN A 725 -2.30 -17.18 17.54
CA ASN A 725 -3.52 -16.41 17.64
C ASN A 725 -3.51 -15.52 18.89
N GLU A 726 -4.28 -14.44 18.81
CA GLU A 726 -4.65 -13.65 19.97
C GLU A 726 -5.37 -14.54 21.02
N ASN A 727 -5.36 -14.08 22.27
CA ASN A 727 -5.93 -14.83 23.38
C ASN A 727 -7.44 -15.01 23.18
N GLY A 728 -7.96 -16.20 23.47
CA GLY A 728 -9.34 -16.58 23.17
C GLY A 728 -9.60 -17.03 21.73
N PHE A 729 -8.60 -16.97 20.84
CA PHE A 729 -8.68 -17.48 19.47
C PHE A 729 -7.73 -18.69 19.26
N PRO A 730 -8.02 -19.56 18.28
CA PRO A 730 -9.30 -19.63 17.57
C PRO A 730 -10.41 -20.15 18.47
N TYR A 731 -11.65 -19.88 18.10
CA TYR A 731 -12.83 -20.49 18.72
C TYR A 731 -13.83 -20.96 17.65
N LEU A 732 -14.64 -21.95 18.02
CA LEU A 732 -15.67 -22.53 17.16
C LEU A 732 -17.04 -22.31 17.78
N ILE A 733 -17.92 -21.68 17.01
CA ILE A 733 -19.34 -21.46 17.36
C ILE A 733 -20.26 -21.99 16.28
N SER A 734 -21.52 -22.19 16.65
CA SER A 734 -22.63 -22.51 15.73
C SER A 734 -23.91 -21.80 16.17
N THR A 735 -24.93 -21.84 15.32
CA THR A 735 -26.26 -21.25 15.51
C THR A 735 -26.30 -19.73 15.47
N LEU A 736 -27.51 -19.18 15.40
CA LEU A 736 -27.79 -17.75 15.54
C LEU A 736 -27.32 -17.18 16.89
N ASN A 737 -27.42 -17.98 17.97
CA ASN A 737 -27.06 -17.56 19.33
C ASN A 737 -25.57 -17.77 19.65
N GLN A 738 -24.73 -18.07 18.65
CA GLN A 738 -23.28 -18.26 18.82
C GLN A 738 -22.92 -19.30 19.92
N THR A 739 -23.66 -20.41 19.95
CA THR A 739 -23.40 -21.54 20.85
C THR A 739 -22.00 -22.08 20.65
N GLN A 740 -21.24 -22.20 21.74
CA GLN A 740 -19.85 -22.68 21.73
C GLN A 740 -19.77 -24.17 21.41
N PHE A 741 -18.66 -24.58 20.79
CA PHE A 741 -18.41 -25.98 20.44
C PHE A 741 -18.54 -26.95 21.62
N ILE A 742 -18.09 -26.55 22.81
CA ILE A 742 -18.13 -27.41 24.01
C ILE A 742 -19.57 -27.78 24.42
N ASP A 743 -20.53 -26.93 24.08
CA ASP A 743 -21.95 -27.14 24.37
C ASP A 743 -22.69 -27.84 23.21
N LYS A 744 -22.08 -27.85 22.01
CA LYS A 744 -22.69 -28.39 20.79
C LYS A 744 -21.63 -28.85 19.79
N SER A 745 -21.48 -30.16 19.69
CA SER A 745 -20.64 -30.85 18.70
C SER A 745 -21.43 -31.51 17.56
N THR A 746 -22.75 -31.32 17.52
CA THR A 746 -23.64 -31.92 16.51
C THR A 746 -24.14 -30.87 15.53
N PHE A 747 -24.08 -31.13 14.23
CA PHE A 747 -24.45 -30.19 13.15
C PHE A 747 -25.44 -30.81 12.17
N SER A 748 -26.54 -30.09 11.89
CA SER A 748 -27.52 -30.46 10.86
C SER A 748 -27.28 -29.77 9.51
N PHE A 749 -26.41 -28.75 9.49
CA PHE A 749 -26.16 -27.84 8.36
C PHE A 749 -27.37 -27.02 7.91
N ASN A 750 -28.33 -26.75 8.81
CA ASN A 750 -29.46 -25.90 8.47
C ASN A 750 -29.03 -24.44 8.24
N LEU A 751 -29.08 -24.00 6.98
CA LEU A 751 -28.65 -22.66 6.54
C LEU A 751 -29.66 -21.54 6.82
N SER A 752 -30.85 -21.86 7.35
CA SER A 752 -31.85 -20.84 7.68
C SER A 752 -31.24 -19.79 8.60
N ASN A 753 -31.43 -18.50 8.27
CA ASN A 753 -30.98 -17.38 9.09
C ASN A 753 -31.61 -17.33 10.50
N ARG A 754 -32.60 -18.20 10.78
CA ARG A 754 -33.19 -18.39 12.11
C ARG A 754 -32.49 -19.46 12.95
N ILE A 755 -31.73 -20.34 12.30
CA ILE A 755 -31.10 -21.52 12.91
C ILE A 755 -29.57 -21.42 12.80
N MET A 756 -29.03 -21.33 11.58
CA MET A 756 -27.60 -21.25 11.26
C MET A 756 -26.77 -22.38 11.89
N ASP A 757 -27.24 -23.62 11.76
CA ASP A 757 -26.64 -24.77 12.45
C ASP A 757 -25.49 -25.39 11.66
N TYR A 758 -24.34 -24.72 11.69
CA TYR A 758 -23.10 -25.14 11.04
C TYR A 758 -21.88 -24.59 11.79
N PRO A 759 -20.71 -25.25 11.71
CA PRO A 759 -19.49 -24.79 12.37
C PRO A 759 -18.94 -23.51 11.72
N LYS A 760 -18.63 -22.53 12.57
CA LYS A 760 -17.95 -21.29 12.23
C LYS A 760 -16.71 -21.15 13.10
N ILE A 761 -15.53 -21.14 12.50
CA ILE A 761 -14.24 -20.94 13.19
C ILE A 761 -13.82 -19.48 13.02
N TYR A 762 -13.47 -18.84 14.12
CA TYR A 762 -12.91 -17.48 14.13
C TYR A 762 -11.44 -17.55 14.51
N THR A 763 -10.61 -16.78 13.81
CA THR A 763 -9.15 -16.71 13.99
C THR A 763 -8.69 -15.26 14.06
N LYS A 764 -7.66 -14.98 14.85
CA LYS A 764 -6.99 -13.68 14.90
C LYS A 764 -5.49 -13.91 14.98
N PHE A 765 -4.84 -14.08 13.84
CA PHE A 765 -3.41 -14.35 13.80
C PHE A 765 -2.61 -13.11 14.17
N ILE A 766 -1.69 -13.23 15.12
CA ILE A 766 -0.75 -12.16 15.51
C ILE A 766 0.27 -11.92 14.37
N TRP A 767 0.57 -12.97 13.59
CA TRP A 767 1.53 -12.95 12.49
C TRP A 767 0.97 -13.65 11.26
N GLY A 768 1.46 -13.30 10.07
CA GLY A 768 1.04 -13.97 8.84
C GLY A 768 1.49 -15.44 8.82
N THR A 769 0.74 -16.30 8.15
CA THR A 769 1.06 -17.73 8.03
C THR A 769 1.01 -18.16 6.57
N THR A 770 1.97 -18.98 6.15
CA THR A 770 2.03 -19.46 4.78
C THR A 770 0.94 -20.49 4.49
N GLU A 771 0.42 -21.18 5.51
CA GLU A 771 -0.62 -22.19 5.32
C GLU A 771 -1.55 -22.32 6.53
N VAL A 772 -2.86 -22.29 6.27
CA VAL A 772 -3.92 -22.71 7.19
C VAL A 772 -4.62 -23.90 6.56
N ARG A 773 -4.96 -24.90 7.39
CA ARG A 773 -5.69 -26.09 6.97
C ARG A 773 -6.90 -26.33 7.85
N TRP A 774 -7.99 -26.75 7.22
CA TRP A 774 -9.16 -27.29 7.88
C TRP A 774 -9.53 -28.62 7.23
N ASP A 775 -9.24 -29.70 7.95
CA ASP A 775 -9.26 -31.07 7.44
C ASP A 775 -10.24 -31.93 8.26
N ILE A 776 -10.94 -32.83 7.58
CA ILE A 776 -11.90 -33.78 8.16
C ILE A 776 -11.34 -35.19 8.10
N TYR A 777 -11.42 -35.90 9.22
CA TYR A 777 -10.96 -37.28 9.38
C TYR A 777 -12.05 -38.16 9.98
N GLU A 778 -11.90 -39.47 9.88
CA GLU A 778 -12.75 -40.45 10.56
C GLU A 778 -12.70 -40.29 12.10
N GLU A 779 -13.74 -40.72 12.83
CA GLU A 779 -13.86 -40.59 14.30
C GLU A 779 -12.64 -41.14 15.07
N GLY A 780 -11.97 -42.17 14.54
CA GLY A 780 -10.82 -42.83 15.16
C GLY A 780 -9.46 -42.16 14.95
N PHE A 781 -9.39 -41.07 14.18
CA PHE A 781 -8.14 -40.40 13.83
C PHE A 781 -7.33 -39.94 15.05
N SER A 782 -6.01 -40.08 14.94
CA SER A 782 -5.05 -39.61 15.93
C SER A 782 -4.04 -38.68 15.30
N GLU A 783 -3.72 -37.55 15.95
CA GLU A 783 -2.67 -36.63 15.47
C GLU A 783 -1.33 -37.34 15.20
N ARG A 784 -1.03 -38.43 15.92
CA ARG A 784 0.22 -39.19 15.75
C ARG A 784 0.36 -39.86 14.38
N SER A 785 -0.75 -40.10 13.68
CA SER A 785 -0.76 -40.68 12.33
C SER A 785 -0.88 -39.62 11.24
N TRP A 786 -0.90 -38.33 11.59
CA TRP A 786 -1.03 -37.26 10.61
C TRP A 786 0.18 -37.19 9.68
N LYS A 787 -0.08 -37.00 8.38
CA LYS A 787 0.94 -36.79 7.34
C LYS A 787 0.60 -35.60 6.47
N TYR A 788 1.64 -34.98 5.92
CA TYR A 788 1.55 -33.84 5.03
C TYR A 788 2.12 -34.14 3.63
N PRO A 789 1.49 -33.65 2.55
CA PRO A 789 0.10 -33.18 2.53
C PRO A 789 -0.84 -34.39 2.75
N PRO A 790 -2.02 -34.21 3.38
CA PRO A 790 -2.97 -35.31 3.54
C PRO A 790 -3.55 -35.73 2.17
N ILE A 791 -3.79 -37.03 2.02
CA ILE A 791 -4.28 -37.66 0.77
C ILE A 791 -5.58 -38.39 1.07
N VAL A 792 -6.62 -38.12 0.28
CA VAL A 792 -7.96 -38.68 0.51
C VAL A 792 -7.89 -40.21 0.52
N GLY A 793 -8.44 -40.83 1.58
CA GLY A 793 -8.44 -42.28 1.78
C GLY A 793 -7.19 -42.84 2.48
N GLU A 794 -6.18 -42.01 2.76
CA GLU A 794 -5.01 -42.40 3.56
C GLU A 794 -5.10 -41.85 5.00
N ASP A 795 -4.56 -42.59 5.98
CA ASP A 795 -4.46 -42.19 7.39
C ASP A 795 -5.77 -41.59 7.99
N SER A 796 -6.92 -42.17 7.60
CA SER A 796 -8.27 -41.73 7.98
C SER A 796 -8.69 -40.34 7.48
N PHE A 797 -7.97 -39.75 6.53
CA PHE A 797 -8.33 -38.45 5.94
C PHE A 797 -9.47 -38.59 4.93
N ILE A 798 -10.54 -37.81 5.15
CA ILE A 798 -11.74 -37.81 4.32
C ILE A 798 -11.66 -36.70 3.26
N GLY A 799 -11.17 -35.53 3.64
CA GLY A 799 -11.02 -34.40 2.75
C GLY A 799 -10.86 -33.09 3.49
N SER A 800 -10.36 -32.08 2.79
CA SER A 800 -10.29 -30.71 3.29
C SER A 800 -11.66 -30.04 3.16
N VAL A 801 -11.93 -29.09 4.06
CA VAL A 801 -13.15 -28.29 4.04
C VAL A 801 -13.19 -27.39 2.80
N ALA A 802 -14.40 -27.17 2.28
CA ALA A 802 -14.69 -26.04 1.40
C ALA A 802 -15.50 -25.01 2.19
N SER A 803 -14.93 -23.82 2.38
CA SER A 803 -15.55 -22.74 3.14
C SER A 803 -16.27 -21.77 2.22
N TRP A 804 -17.39 -21.22 2.67
CA TRP A 804 -18.17 -20.24 1.91
C TRP A 804 -17.39 -18.93 1.74
N VAL A 805 -17.30 -18.40 0.51
CA VAL A 805 -16.48 -17.22 0.21
C VAL A 805 -16.91 -15.97 0.97
N GLY A 806 -18.21 -15.84 1.30
CA GLY A 806 -18.75 -14.70 2.03
C GLY A 806 -18.50 -14.72 3.54
N SER A 807 -17.82 -15.73 4.08
CA SER A 807 -17.63 -15.90 5.53
C SER A 807 -16.98 -14.68 6.21
N ASN A 808 -16.13 -13.95 5.49
CA ASN A 808 -15.42 -12.77 6.01
C ASN A 808 -16.18 -11.44 5.82
N ASN A 809 -17.33 -11.42 5.15
CA ASN A 809 -18.04 -10.18 4.79
C ASN A 809 -18.87 -9.57 5.93
N GLY A 810 -18.88 -10.17 7.13
CA GLY A 810 -19.60 -9.66 8.31
C GLY A 810 -21.13 -9.81 8.29
N TRP A 811 -21.73 -10.12 7.14
CA TRP A 811 -23.17 -10.33 6.98
C TRP A 811 -23.56 -11.81 7.16
N PRO A 812 -24.72 -12.11 7.74
CA PRO A 812 -25.22 -13.49 7.82
C PRO A 812 -25.55 -14.01 6.43
N PHE A 813 -25.35 -15.32 6.21
CA PHE A 813 -25.79 -16.00 4.99
C PHE A 813 -27.30 -15.82 4.77
N ARG A 814 -27.70 -15.37 3.58
CA ARG A 814 -29.09 -15.10 3.18
C ARG A 814 -29.56 -16.15 2.19
N LEU A 815 -30.33 -17.10 2.70
CA LEU A 815 -30.99 -18.12 1.89
C LEU A 815 -31.81 -17.49 0.75
N GLY A 816 -31.52 -17.88 -0.49
CA GLY A 816 -32.20 -17.41 -1.70
C GLY A 816 -31.57 -16.18 -2.36
N THR A 817 -30.53 -15.59 -1.76
CA THR A 817 -29.70 -14.54 -2.38
C THR A 817 -28.26 -15.00 -2.51
N ASP A 818 -27.72 -15.57 -1.44
CA ASP A 818 -26.35 -16.05 -1.40
C ASP A 818 -26.31 -17.53 -1.80
N ASP A 819 -25.30 -17.93 -2.57
CA ASP A 819 -25.09 -19.29 -3.02
C ASP A 819 -24.21 -20.06 -2.00
N PRO A 820 -24.69 -21.13 -1.35
CA PRO A 820 -23.89 -21.90 -0.40
C PRO A 820 -22.78 -22.71 -1.06
N ASP A 821 -22.85 -22.95 -2.37
CA ASP A 821 -21.86 -23.69 -3.14
C ASP A 821 -20.67 -22.83 -3.59
N GLU A 822 -20.81 -21.50 -3.51
CA GLU A 822 -19.78 -20.51 -3.77
C GLU A 822 -18.69 -20.58 -2.67
N THR A 823 -17.72 -21.46 -2.89
CA THR A 823 -16.75 -21.88 -1.88
C THR A 823 -15.31 -21.72 -2.33
N TYR A 824 -14.40 -21.55 -1.38
CA TYR A 824 -12.96 -21.75 -1.55
C TYR A 824 -12.51 -22.97 -0.74
N THR A 825 -11.38 -23.58 -1.11
CA THR A 825 -10.89 -24.81 -0.48
C THR A 825 -9.67 -24.56 0.40
N TYR A 826 -9.50 -25.42 1.41
CA TYR A 826 -8.21 -25.58 2.09
C TYR A 826 -7.28 -26.52 1.29
N PRO A 827 -5.94 -26.37 1.39
CA PRO A 827 -5.24 -25.37 2.22
C PRO A 827 -5.45 -23.94 1.75
N GLU A 828 -5.49 -23.01 2.71
CA GLU A 828 -5.38 -21.59 2.42
C GLU A 828 -3.93 -21.17 2.57
N THR A 829 -3.35 -20.55 1.55
CA THR A 829 -1.95 -20.08 1.57
C THR A 829 -1.82 -18.57 1.76
N ASN A 830 -0.66 -18.13 2.26
CA ASN A 830 -0.27 -16.71 2.35
C ASN A 830 -1.25 -15.81 3.12
N ILE A 831 -1.71 -16.31 4.27
CA ILE A 831 -2.68 -15.63 5.13
C ILE A 831 -1.99 -14.50 5.90
N ILE A 832 -2.53 -13.29 5.78
CA ILE A 832 -2.05 -12.11 6.51
C ILE A 832 -2.42 -12.14 8.00
N ARG A 833 -1.68 -11.38 8.80
CA ARG A 833 -1.98 -11.15 10.22
C ARG A 833 -3.27 -10.32 10.41
N ALA A 834 -3.86 -10.43 11.59
CA ALA A 834 -4.87 -9.51 12.09
C ALA A 834 -4.26 -8.13 12.40
N THR A 835 -5.11 -7.11 12.36
CA THR A 835 -4.79 -5.74 12.80
C THR A 835 -5.57 -5.42 14.07
N SER A 836 -5.15 -4.39 14.80
CA SER A 836 -5.84 -3.92 16.01
C SER A 836 -7.29 -3.48 15.77
N LEU A 837 -7.64 -3.18 14.51
CA LEU A 837 -8.98 -2.79 14.09
C LEU A 837 -9.79 -3.97 13.50
N SER A 838 -9.17 -5.13 13.27
CA SER A 838 -9.83 -6.25 12.62
C SER A 838 -10.65 -7.12 13.59
N TRP A 839 -11.81 -7.57 13.13
CA TRP A 839 -12.68 -8.53 13.84
C TRP A 839 -12.16 -9.98 13.79
N GLY A 840 -11.07 -10.24 13.07
CA GLY A 840 -10.51 -11.56 12.82
C GLY A 840 -11.12 -12.24 11.58
N ARG A 841 -10.46 -13.30 11.11
CA ARG A 841 -10.94 -14.11 9.97
C ARG A 841 -11.98 -15.12 10.44
N GLN A 842 -13.05 -15.25 9.66
CA GLN A 842 -14.10 -16.22 9.86
C GLN A 842 -14.07 -17.28 8.76
N HIS A 843 -14.25 -18.53 9.18
CA HIS A 843 -14.24 -19.69 8.32
C HIS A 843 -15.55 -20.44 8.56
N TRP A 844 -16.44 -20.46 7.57
CA TRP A 844 -17.76 -21.07 7.70
C TRP A 844 -17.83 -22.32 6.85
N TRP A 845 -18.21 -23.45 7.44
CA TRP A 845 -18.31 -24.71 6.73
C TRP A 845 -19.74 -25.21 6.71
N PHE A 846 -20.35 -25.24 5.52
CA PHE A 846 -21.70 -25.75 5.32
C PHE A 846 -21.74 -27.27 5.11
N GLY A 847 -20.62 -27.97 5.26
CA GLY A 847 -20.54 -29.43 5.08
C GLY A 847 -19.96 -29.85 3.73
N LYS A 848 -19.67 -28.90 2.83
CA LYS A 848 -19.02 -29.17 1.54
C LYS A 848 -17.53 -29.45 1.71
N LEU A 849 -17.01 -30.43 0.99
CA LEU A 849 -15.59 -30.80 0.97
C LEU A 849 -14.90 -30.23 -0.27
N GLY A 850 -13.57 -30.25 -0.24
CA GLY A 850 -12.71 -29.74 -1.31
C GLY A 850 -12.93 -30.42 -2.67
N ASN A 851 -13.40 -31.67 -2.68
CA ASN A 851 -13.76 -32.40 -3.90
C ASN A 851 -15.20 -32.13 -4.39
N GLY A 852 -15.88 -31.15 -3.80
CA GLY A 852 -17.25 -30.74 -4.17
C GLY A 852 -18.36 -31.57 -3.53
N SER A 853 -18.03 -32.70 -2.88
CA SER A 853 -19.02 -33.54 -2.21
C SER A 853 -19.51 -32.93 -0.89
N GLN A 854 -20.74 -33.27 -0.49
CA GLN A 854 -21.30 -32.94 0.82
C GLN A 854 -20.99 -34.05 1.83
N ILE A 855 -20.50 -33.69 3.02
CA ILE A 855 -20.17 -34.65 4.09
C ILE A 855 -21.40 -35.48 4.48
N ALA A 856 -21.24 -36.79 4.58
CA ALA A 856 -22.34 -37.70 4.95
C ALA A 856 -22.65 -37.62 6.46
N PRO A 857 -23.89 -37.93 6.90
CA PRO A 857 -24.18 -38.11 8.32
C PRO A 857 -23.29 -39.16 8.97
N GLY A 858 -22.75 -38.86 10.15
CA GLY A 858 -21.77 -39.70 10.84
C GLY A 858 -20.93 -38.94 11.85
N ASN A 859 -19.98 -39.65 12.47
CA ASN A 859 -19.05 -39.07 13.44
C ASN A 859 -17.67 -38.86 12.80
N TYR A 860 -17.07 -37.71 13.10
CA TYR A 860 -15.80 -37.29 12.49
C TYR A 860 -14.90 -36.59 13.50
N THR A 861 -13.61 -36.53 13.16
CA THR A 861 -12.62 -35.71 13.85
C THR A 861 -12.20 -34.55 12.94
N MET A 862 -12.23 -33.32 13.44
CA MET A 862 -11.77 -32.14 12.71
C MET A 862 -10.35 -31.77 13.13
N ARG A 863 -9.56 -31.27 12.18
CA ARG A 863 -8.25 -30.65 12.44
C ARG A 863 -8.20 -29.29 11.78
N PHE A 864 -8.18 -28.24 12.60
CA PHE A 864 -7.91 -26.87 12.16
C PHE A 864 -6.52 -26.46 12.64
N ALA A 865 -5.63 -26.09 11.74
CA ALA A 865 -4.24 -25.81 12.07
C ALA A 865 -3.63 -24.72 11.19
N ALA A 866 -2.75 -23.91 11.76
CA ALA A 866 -1.96 -22.91 11.04
C ALA A 866 -0.46 -23.22 11.18
N LEU A 867 0.32 -23.03 10.11
CA LEU A 867 1.76 -23.25 10.14
C LEU A 867 2.44 -22.10 10.91
N LYS A 868 3.31 -22.45 11.87
CA LYS A 868 4.10 -21.47 12.64
C LYS A 868 5.15 -20.79 11.74
N PRO A 869 5.59 -19.55 12.06
CA PRO A 869 6.65 -18.86 11.34
C PRO A 869 7.88 -19.74 11.15
N PHE A 870 8.40 -19.78 9.92
CA PHE A 870 9.51 -20.65 9.51
C PHE A 870 9.28 -22.15 9.79
N GLY A 871 8.02 -22.56 9.91
CA GLY A 871 7.62 -23.94 10.14
C GLY A 871 7.86 -24.79 8.90
N ASN A 872 8.36 -26.01 9.09
CA ASN A 872 8.37 -27.02 8.04
C ASN A 872 7.01 -27.77 8.07
N PRO A 873 6.20 -27.73 7.00
CA PRO A 873 4.87 -28.32 6.99
C PRO A 873 4.87 -29.84 7.20
N PHE A 874 5.96 -30.53 6.86
CA PHE A 874 6.12 -31.98 7.08
C PHE A 874 6.30 -32.36 8.55
N ASN A 875 6.52 -31.40 9.45
CA ASN A 875 6.70 -31.64 10.88
C ASN A 875 5.45 -31.23 11.66
N ALA A 876 4.71 -32.20 12.23
CA ALA A 876 3.47 -31.94 12.97
C ALA A 876 3.61 -30.87 14.08
N ASP A 877 4.72 -30.83 14.82
CA ASP A 877 4.95 -29.86 15.91
C ASP A 877 5.11 -28.41 15.42
N ASN A 878 5.30 -28.21 14.11
CA ASN A 878 5.41 -26.89 13.49
C ASN A 878 4.03 -26.28 13.18
N TRP A 879 2.96 -27.02 13.44
CA TRP A 879 1.59 -26.52 13.32
C TRP A 879 1.06 -26.06 14.67
N ASP A 880 0.35 -24.93 14.69
CA ASP A 880 -0.49 -24.52 15.80
C ASP A 880 -1.89 -25.11 15.58
N VAL A 881 -2.20 -26.18 16.32
CA VAL A 881 -3.42 -26.98 16.13
C VAL A 881 -4.48 -26.57 17.16
N TYR A 882 -5.69 -26.29 16.69
CA TYR A 882 -6.81 -25.93 17.56
C TYR A 882 -7.27 -27.10 18.43
N ARG A 883 -7.30 -26.90 19.76
CA ARG A 883 -7.65 -27.92 20.77
C ARG A 883 -8.59 -27.36 21.85
N PRO A 884 -9.90 -27.19 21.57
CA PRO A 884 -10.83 -26.51 22.49
C PRO A 884 -11.01 -27.19 23.85
N THR A 885 -10.83 -28.51 23.92
CA THR A 885 -11.03 -29.32 25.13
C THR A 885 -9.80 -30.15 25.50
N GLY A 886 -8.60 -29.73 25.06
CA GLY A 886 -7.34 -30.47 25.22
C GLY A 886 -7.13 -31.59 24.20
N GLY A 887 -8.11 -31.86 23.32
CA GLY A 887 -8.03 -32.79 22.19
C GLY A 887 -8.53 -32.16 20.88
N LEU A 888 -8.47 -32.92 19.79
CA LEU A 888 -9.08 -32.51 18.52
C LEU A 888 -10.62 -32.44 18.64
N PRO A 889 -11.28 -31.47 17.99
CA PRO A 889 -12.74 -31.43 17.93
C PRO A 889 -13.33 -32.70 17.31
N LYS A 890 -14.24 -33.36 18.02
CA LYS A 890 -15.05 -34.47 17.51
C LYS A 890 -16.45 -33.96 17.20
N ILE A 891 -16.99 -34.31 16.04
CA ILE A 891 -18.29 -33.83 15.58
C ILE A 891 -19.21 -34.96 15.15
N GLU A 892 -20.51 -34.70 15.27
CA GLU A 892 -21.58 -35.54 14.73
C GLU A 892 -22.32 -34.75 13.64
N VAL A 893 -22.38 -35.30 12.43
CA VAL A 893 -23.19 -34.77 11.33
C VAL A 893 -24.50 -35.53 11.30
N THR A 894 -25.61 -34.79 11.36
CA THR A 894 -26.97 -35.35 11.39
C THR A 894 -27.78 -35.08 10.13
N GLY A 895 -27.30 -34.18 9.27
CA GLY A 895 -28.00 -33.76 8.06
C GLY A 895 -27.08 -33.14 7.02
N GLN A 896 -27.68 -32.68 5.93
CA GLN A 896 -27.07 -31.97 4.80
C GLN A 896 -28.03 -30.83 4.40
N TYR A 897 -27.53 -29.75 3.78
CA TYR A 897 -28.35 -28.59 3.41
C TYR A 897 -29.03 -28.72 2.05
#